data_AF-A0A8H4AZD0-F1
#
_entry.id   AF-A0A8H4AZD0-F1
#
_cell.length_a   1.000
_cell.length_b   1.000
_cell.length_c   1.000
_cell.angle_alpha   90.00
_cell.angle_beta   90.00
_cell.angle_gamma   90.00
#
_symmetry.space_group_name_H-M   'P 1'
#
loop_
_entity.id
_entity.type
_entity.pdbx_description
1 polymer ?
#
loop_
_entity_poly.entity_id
_entity_poly.type
_entity_poly.pdbx_seq_one_letter_code
_entity_poly.pdbx_strand_id
1 'polypeptide(L)'
;MVIGLVKHFVRNGYNKAGQIAVLTPYLGQLIKIRDMLSKSFVVVIDERDDQLITDMEESIDAENKNRNDESTSSIEKINTVTTERKKLSQQVILRTVDNFQGEEADIVIISLVRNTRKENDRGNIGFLKSTNRSNVLLSRAKHGMFLLGNADLMGRHSDFWRNVVEILRKRGQVGPGFPIVCIRHPNYKNNIYKASQFDEISPDGGCFEPCRQQLKCGHICPSKCHSYDMQHIGVRCQKACTRLHPDCQHPCNKICGEDCGDCPWPIGNITLPCGHEYKNAKCHYIKNINKVLCQEKVLRKLPYCEHEHLIKCHMSIYDFKCTERCSKLLPCEHPCMSACSECQDLSKGIDQNPRSDSMGQIIRSNHGKCEQKCERNIFCGHICKEGCHAGRTCKPCESSCNVSCMHSKCEQVCAEPCSVCAEECGWQCEHNGACKLPCGVPCNRLPCELRCEKLLECGHQCFGLCGEKCPPSKYCAECTTDENVKNQVVDLIMQESFAEVDWIIERMIVLACGHVYTADSLDHLMEMEEYYEKSLNDQWIGLKTITSQPSDPKSCPLCRAPIKNICRYGRAIKKNVLDIQNQKFLVKYDSQLKKRNEDIKNATKQLENKRAEFFKKFQIPLKAKEMNKIEKNSALQIIPEVISTEQYTMLEKYSIPLMQEKRWKKHISVLLAIYRKLIQLIKEIKFPPYKRAYETAVSLLYAFKTRSNISDLENNFESLDNYDPLVCQNLKLQETLSEVGLTAPKMDVRMYLDAFLEIVNIQKVIFHEISLIIQELSKIAGPANKTNQTYEKNWIKFGKHIIETIKTHLDTIITTAQQNSYLRHEILTYLELVEVECKAERFRLKYPPKGIITPTIQRIVKNKCSEIEGTCEYIFNEMIPGMNAEHFENQCKLRVKEIYREVSDLRKAAMRDRPLTHEEKLEIRRAMNSEFQGSGHWYQCPNGHPYTIGECGGAMQASRCVDCGATIGGGSHSLTAGNSINMEFDSMQS
;
A
#
# COMPACT_ATOMS: atom_id res chain seq x y z
N MET A 1 -7.47 -50.63 13.31
CA MET A 1 -6.68 -51.84 13.06
C MET A 1 -5.22 -51.53 12.77
N VAL A 2 -4.88 -50.79 11.70
CA VAL A 2 -3.50 -50.40 11.35
C VAL A 2 -2.71 -49.87 12.56
N ILE A 3 -3.25 -48.89 13.28
CA ILE A 3 -2.60 -48.29 14.46
C ILE A 3 -2.35 -49.31 15.58
N GLY A 4 -3.30 -50.22 15.81
CA GLY A 4 -3.16 -51.27 16.84
C GLY A 4 -2.05 -52.25 16.50
N LEU A 5 -1.92 -52.62 15.22
CA LEU A 5 -0.82 -53.46 14.74
C LEU A 5 0.54 -52.76 14.88
N VAL A 6 0.64 -51.47 14.49
CA VAL A 6 1.86 -50.68 14.66
C VAL A 6 2.28 -50.65 16.14
N LYS A 7 1.35 -50.33 17.05
CA LYS A 7 1.61 -50.35 18.50
C LYS A 7 2.09 -51.71 18.98
N HIS A 8 1.46 -52.79 18.53
CA HIS A 8 1.82 -54.16 18.90
C HIS A 8 3.23 -54.55 18.43
N PHE A 9 3.62 -54.22 17.19
CA PHE A 9 4.97 -54.52 16.67
C PHE A 9 6.04 -53.69 17.36
N VAL A 10 5.79 -52.40 17.62
CA VAL A 10 6.72 -51.56 18.39
C VAL A 10 6.93 -52.13 19.80
N ARG A 11 5.85 -52.58 20.47
CA ARG A 11 5.91 -53.24 21.79
C ARG A 11 6.62 -54.60 21.75
N ASN A 12 6.77 -55.20 20.59
CA ASN A 12 7.48 -56.47 20.38
C ASN A 12 8.91 -56.31 19.80
N GLY A 13 9.47 -55.09 19.85
CA GLY A 13 10.88 -54.84 19.54
C GLY A 13 11.16 -54.22 18.17
N TYR A 14 10.15 -53.98 17.34
CA TYR A 14 10.28 -53.23 16.08
C TYR A 14 10.20 -51.73 16.34
N ASN A 15 11.19 -51.19 17.04
CA ASN A 15 11.19 -49.80 17.50
C ASN A 15 12.27 -48.92 16.82
N LYS A 16 13.14 -49.45 15.97
CA LYS A 16 14.14 -48.65 15.26
C LYS A 16 13.52 -47.92 14.06
N ALA A 17 14.14 -46.80 13.67
CA ALA A 17 13.73 -46.04 12.49
C ALA A 17 13.78 -46.90 11.22
N GLY A 18 12.74 -46.81 10.39
CA GLY A 18 12.65 -47.54 9.11
C GLY A 18 12.21 -49.00 9.19
N GLN A 19 11.98 -49.56 10.39
CA GLN A 19 11.57 -50.98 10.51
C GLN A 19 10.10 -51.23 10.17
N ILE A 20 9.22 -50.23 10.36
CA ILE A 20 7.79 -50.37 10.07
C ILE A 20 7.39 -49.32 9.03
N ALA A 21 6.82 -49.79 7.92
CA ALA A 21 6.23 -48.96 6.89
C ALA A 21 4.72 -49.24 6.75
N VAL A 22 3.93 -48.18 6.67
CA VAL A 22 2.49 -48.24 6.40
C VAL A 22 2.23 -47.67 5.02
N LEU A 23 1.68 -48.50 4.12
CA LEU A 23 1.44 -48.14 2.73
C LEU A 23 -0.06 -48.11 2.41
N THR A 24 -0.48 -47.11 1.63
CA THR A 24 -1.85 -47.06 1.11
C THR A 24 -1.89 -46.43 -0.28
N PRO A 25 -2.72 -46.94 -1.22
CA PRO A 25 -2.79 -46.39 -2.57
C PRO A 25 -3.65 -45.11 -2.67
N TYR A 26 -4.29 -44.67 -1.58
CA TYR A 26 -5.20 -43.53 -1.59
C TYR A 26 -4.77 -42.44 -0.60
N LEU A 27 -4.56 -41.23 -1.11
CA LEU A 27 -4.08 -40.09 -0.33
C LEU A 27 -5.02 -39.72 0.83
N GLY A 28 -6.34 -39.73 0.59
CA GLY A 28 -7.32 -39.46 1.64
C GLY A 28 -7.30 -40.46 2.81
N GLN A 29 -6.85 -41.71 2.57
CA GLN A 29 -6.61 -42.66 3.66
C GLN A 29 -5.29 -42.39 4.37
N LEU A 30 -4.27 -41.95 3.64
CA LEU A 30 -2.96 -41.59 4.18
C LEU A 30 -3.11 -40.46 5.21
N ILE A 31 -3.87 -39.40 4.89
CA ILE A 31 -4.18 -38.28 5.80
C ILE A 31 -4.82 -38.79 7.11
N LYS A 32 -5.84 -39.64 7.00
CA LYS A 32 -6.54 -40.19 8.18
C LYS A 32 -5.62 -41.04 9.07
N ILE A 33 -4.72 -41.80 8.46
CA ILE A 33 -3.75 -42.61 9.19
C ILE A 33 -2.68 -41.72 9.83
N ARG A 34 -2.21 -40.67 9.12
CA ARG A 34 -1.25 -39.67 9.61
C ARG A 34 -1.76 -39.03 10.89
N ASP A 35 -2.95 -38.43 10.86
CA ASP A 35 -3.49 -37.64 11.97
C ASP A 35 -3.71 -38.47 13.23
N MET A 36 -3.96 -39.77 13.06
CA MET A 36 -4.14 -40.69 14.18
C MET A 36 -2.83 -41.29 14.68
N LEU A 37 -1.83 -41.51 13.82
CA LEU A 37 -0.51 -41.99 14.22
C LEU A 37 0.34 -40.88 14.86
N SER A 38 0.25 -39.64 14.38
CA SER A 38 1.01 -38.48 14.88
C SER A 38 0.75 -38.19 16.36
N LYS A 39 -0.44 -38.56 16.87
CA LYS A 39 -0.77 -38.50 18.30
C LYS A 39 0.20 -39.31 19.15
N SER A 40 0.55 -40.52 18.71
CA SER A 40 1.33 -41.49 19.50
C SER A 40 2.79 -41.67 19.04
N PHE A 41 3.11 -41.36 17.78
CA PHE A 41 4.41 -41.63 17.16
C PHE A 41 4.91 -40.45 16.32
N VAL A 42 6.21 -40.45 15.98
CA VAL A 42 6.77 -39.56 14.96
C VAL A 42 6.54 -40.21 13.59
N VAL A 43 5.75 -39.56 12.74
CA VAL A 43 5.37 -40.07 11.40
C VAL A 43 6.23 -39.37 10.35
N VAL A 44 6.87 -40.14 9.47
CA VAL A 44 7.69 -39.62 8.37
C VAL A 44 6.93 -39.79 7.05
N ILE A 45 6.70 -38.68 6.35
CA ILE A 45 6.00 -38.60 5.05
C ILE A 45 6.97 -37.99 4.03
N ASP A 46 6.91 -38.43 2.77
CA ASP A 46 7.72 -37.86 1.68
C ASP A 46 7.26 -36.44 1.30
N GLU A 47 8.17 -35.56 0.92
CA GLU A 47 7.86 -34.19 0.50
C GLU A 47 6.87 -34.15 -0.67
N ARG A 48 6.90 -35.14 -1.58
CA ARG A 48 5.95 -35.22 -2.70
C ARG A 48 4.55 -35.64 -2.27
N ASP A 49 4.43 -36.55 -1.30
CA ASP A 49 3.13 -36.93 -0.72
C ASP A 49 2.55 -35.75 0.09
N ASP A 50 3.39 -34.99 0.79
CA ASP A 50 2.99 -33.82 1.59
C ASP A 50 2.47 -32.67 0.72
N GLN A 51 3.13 -32.42 -0.43
CA GLN A 51 2.66 -31.44 -1.40
C GLN A 51 1.29 -31.82 -1.99
N LEU A 52 1.10 -33.10 -2.35
CA LEU A 52 -0.19 -33.57 -2.88
C LEU A 52 -1.31 -33.48 -1.85
N ILE A 53 -1.02 -33.65 -0.56
CA ILE A 53 -2.00 -33.48 0.51
C ILE A 53 -2.42 -32.02 0.59
N THR A 54 -1.46 -31.11 0.53
CA THR A 54 -1.69 -29.65 0.58
C THR A 54 -2.56 -29.20 -0.60
N ASP A 55 -2.23 -29.62 -1.82
CA ASP A 55 -3.00 -29.29 -3.02
C ASP A 55 -4.44 -29.88 -2.97
N MET A 56 -4.63 -31.04 -2.34
CA MET A 56 -5.97 -31.64 -2.11
C MET A 56 -6.78 -30.87 -1.05
N GLU A 57 -6.14 -30.42 0.03
CA GLU A 57 -6.82 -29.65 1.08
C GLU A 57 -7.25 -28.27 0.56
N GLU A 58 -6.41 -27.61 -0.25
CA GLU A 58 -6.73 -26.32 -0.88
C GLU A 58 -7.89 -26.40 -1.89
N SER A 59 -8.00 -27.50 -2.63
CA SER A 59 -9.11 -27.71 -3.57
C SER A 59 -10.44 -28.01 -2.87
N ILE A 60 -10.43 -28.70 -1.73
CA ILE A 60 -11.63 -28.94 -0.91
C ILE A 60 -12.12 -27.63 -0.26
N ASP A 61 -11.20 -26.76 0.17
CA ASP A 61 -11.55 -25.43 0.71
C ASP A 61 -12.11 -24.47 -0.35
N ALA A 62 -11.72 -24.64 -1.62
CA ALA A 62 -12.29 -23.89 -2.75
C ALA A 62 -13.72 -24.35 -3.11
N GLU A 63 -14.01 -25.65 -3.02
CA GLU A 63 -15.36 -26.19 -3.25
C GLU A 63 -16.34 -25.87 -2.10
N ASN A 64 -15.86 -25.77 -0.86
CA ASN A 64 -16.69 -25.39 0.30
C ASN A 64 -17.08 -23.89 0.34
N LYS A 65 -16.49 -23.03 -0.50
CA LYS A 65 -16.90 -21.61 -0.63
C LYS A 65 -18.14 -21.37 -1.50
N ASN A 66 -18.69 -22.39 -2.16
CA ASN A 66 -19.86 -22.27 -3.06
C ASN A 66 -21.15 -22.93 -2.53
N ARG A 67 -21.27 -23.16 -1.21
CA ARG A 67 -22.54 -23.53 -0.58
C ARG A 67 -22.87 -22.57 0.55
N ASN A 68 -23.78 -21.64 0.28
CA ASN A 68 -24.46 -20.87 1.32
C ASN A 68 -25.44 -21.81 2.02
N ASP A 69 -25.14 -22.19 3.27
CA ASP A 69 -26.17 -22.23 4.31
C ASP A 69 -25.52 -22.23 5.70
N GLU A 70 -26.06 -21.36 6.55
CA GLU A 70 -25.71 -21.17 7.95
C GLU A 70 -26.13 -22.39 8.78
N SER A 71 -25.19 -23.07 9.41
CA SER A 71 -25.28 -23.52 10.82
C SER A 71 -24.07 -24.35 11.23
N THR A 72 -23.37 -23.86 12.27
CA THR A 72 -22.50 -24.60 13.22
C THR A 72 -21.26 -25.29 12.63
N SER A 73 -20.03 -25.15 13.11
CA SER A 73 -19.49 -24.72 14.40
C SER A 73 -17.99 -24.45 14.21
N SER A 74 -17.49 -23.41 14.86
CA SER A 74 -16.09 -23.03 15.02
C SER A 74 -15.14 -24.23 15.21
N ILE A 75 -14.29 -24.50 14.22
CA ILE A 75 -13.07 -25.30 14.46
C ILE A 75 -12.01 -24.32 14.93
N GLU A 76 -11.90 -24.21 16.25
CA GLU A 76 -10.78 -23.56 16.91
C GLU A 76 -9.48 -24.22 16.49
N LYS A 77 -8.58 -23.42 15.90
CA LYS A 77 -7.16 -23.76 15.78
C LYS A 77 -6.59 -23.84 17.20
N ILE A 78 -6.55 -25.05 17.75
CA ILE A 78 -5.87 -25.33 19.01
C ILE A 78 -4.37 -25.10 18.82
N ASN A 79 -3.90 -24.02 19.44
CA ASN A 79 -2.49 -23.73 19.66
C ASN A 79 -1.80 -24.92 20.33
N THR A 80 -0.81 -25.49 19.65
CA THR A 80 0.14 -26.44 20.20
C THR A 80 1.18 -25.71 21.05
N VAL A 81 1.02 -25.74 22.37
CA VAL A 81 2.12 -25.66 23.33
C VAL A 81 1.96 -26.81 24.31
N THR A 82 2.65 -27.91 24.06
CA THR A 82 3.21 -28.84 25.05
C THR A 82 4.13 -29.80 24.31
N THR A 83 5.33 -29.31 24.01
CA THR A 83 6.43 -30.09 23.43
C THR A 83 7.26 -30.69 24.57
N GLU A 84 6.74 -31.74 25.21
CA GLU A 84 7.59 -32.62 26.04
C GLU A 84 8.06 -33.79 25.17
N ARG A 85 9.31 -33.68 24.69
CA ARG A 85 10.22 -34.76 24.27
C ARG A 85 9.56 -36.11 23.89
N LYS A 86 8.86 -36.17 22.76
CA LYS A 86 8.63 -37.44 22.05
C LYS A 86 10.00 -37.98 21.63
N LYS A 87 10.42 -39.10 22.21
CA LYS A 87 11.75 -39.72 21.97
C LYS A 87 11.94 -39.93 20.47
N LEU A 88 13.06 -39.44 19.93
CA LEU A 88 13.51 -39.54 18.54
C LEU A 88 13.61 -40.99 17.99
N SER A 89 13.39 -41.99 18.84
CA SER A 89 13.67 -43.41 18.60
C SER A 89 12.42 -44.24 18.25
N GLN A 90 11.31 -43.66 17.80
CA GLN A 90 10.09 -44.39 17.40
C GLN A 90 9.47 -43.72 16.16
N GLN A 91 10.11 -43.94 15.00
CA GLN A 91 9.67 -43.41 13.70
C GLN A 91 8.94 -44.47 12.89
N VAL A 92 7.77 -44.11 12.35
CA VAL A 92 6.98 -44.97 11.44
C VAL A 92 6.88 -44.28 10.08
N ILE A 93 7.21 -45.01 9.01
CA ILE A 93 7.11 -44.49 7.63
C ILE A 93 5.67 -44.62 7.16
N LEU A 94 5.09 -43.56 6.62
CA LEU A 94 3.75 -43.55 6.05
C LEU A 94 3.77 -42.91 4.66
N ARG A 95 3.51 -43.70 3.62
CA ARG A 95 3.64 -43.26 2.22
C ARG A 95 2.62 -43.88 1.29
N THR A 96 2.42 -43.25 0.13
CA THR A 96 1.70 -43.88 -0.97
C THR A 96 2.55 -44.95 -1.65
N VAL A 97 1.89 -45.88 -2.36
CA VAL A 97 2.58 -47.02 -3.02
C VAL A 97 3.60 -46.55 -4.06
N ASP A 98 3.27 -45.51 -4.83
CA ASP A 98 4.15 -44.99 -5.88
C ASP A 98 5.42 -44.34 -5.27
N ASN A 99 5.26 -43.63 -4.15
CA ASN A 99 6.35 -42.92 -3.48
C ASN A 99 7.18 -43.79 -2.52
N PHE A 100 6.86 -45.08 -2.42
CA PHE A 100 7.67 -46.09 -1.70
C PHE A 100 8.39 -47.06 -2.64
N GLN A 101 8.40 -46.77 -3.96
CA GLN A 101 9.07 -47.61 -4.94
C GLN A 101 10.60 -47.53 -4.77
N GLY A 102 11.24 -48.69 -4.62
CA GLY A 102 12.69 -48.79 -4.43
C GLY A 102 13.13 -48.86 -2.97
N GLU A 103 12.23 -48.63 -2.03
CA GLU A 103 12.47 -48.75 -0.59
C GLU A 103 11.92 -50.08 -0.03
N GLU A 104 12.35 -50.47 1.16
CA GLU A 104 11.99 -51.71 1.85
C GLU A 104 11.96 -51.51 3.38
N ALA A 105 11.13 -52.29 4.08
CA ALA A 105 11.03 -52.27 5.54
C ALA A 105 10.87 -53.68 6.14
N ASP A 106 11.24 -53.87 7.41
CA ASP A 106 11.12 -55.16 8.08
C ASP A 106 9.65 -55.62 8.10
N ILE A 107 8.74 -54.73 8.53
CA ILE A 107 7.30 -54.97 8.57
C ILE A 107 6.58 -53.96 7.69
N VAL A 108 5.78 -54.44 6.74
CA VAL A 108 4.95 -53.58 5.87
C VAL A 108 3.47 -53.85 6.12
N ILE A 109 2.74 -52.81 6.49
CA ILE A 109 1.30 -52.85 6.74
C ILE A 109 0.59 -52.09 5.62
N ILE A 110 -0.26 -52.77 4.87
CA ILE A 110 -0.88 -52.23 3.66
C ILE A 110 -2.38 -52.06 3.88
N SER A 111 -2.88 -50.84 3.71
CA SER A 111 -4.31 -50.55 3.72
C SER A 111 -4.83 -50.40 2.30
N LEU A 112 -5.65 -51.35 1.85
CA LEU A 112 -6.19 -51.39 0.48
C LEU A 112 -7.46 -50.55 0.29
N VAL A 113 -8.12 -50.17 1.41
CA VAL A 113 -9.24 -49.20 1.52
C VAL A 113 -10.56 -49.61 0.85
N ARG A 114 -10.54 -50.04 -0.40
CA ARG A 114 -11.75 -50.28 -1.21
C ARG A 114 -12.61 -51.36 -0.60
N ASN A 115 -13.90 -51.05 -0.47
CA ASN A 115 -14.94 -51.93 0.03
C ASN A 115 -16.27 -51.57 -0.67
N THR A 116 -17.08 -52.56 -1.05
CA THR A 116 -18.40 -52.33 -1.66
C THR A 116 -19.45 -52.16 -0.57
N ARG A 117 -20.35 -51.17 -0.72
CA ARG A 117 -21.43 -50.90 0.24
C ARG A 117 -22.83 -51.34 -0.24
N LYS A 118 -23.01 -51.73 -1.51
CA LYS A 118 -24.29 -52.20 -2.07
C LYS A 118 -24.08 -53.35 -3.05
N GLU A 119 -24.96 -54.34 -3.03
CA GLU A 119 -24.85 -55.62 -3.77
C GLU A 119 -24.87 -55.49 -5.31
N ASN A 120 -25.33 -54.36 -5.86
CA ASN A 120 -25.42 -54.12 -7.31
C ASN A 120 -24.32 -53.20 -7.88
N ASP A 121 -23.31 -52.84 -7.10
CA ASP A 121 -22.22 -52.01 -7.59
C ASP A 121 -21.13 -52.88 -8.23
N ARG A 122 -20.80 -52.63 -9.51
CA ARG A 122 -19.66 -53.28 -10.20
C ARG A 122 -18.36 -52.69 -9.65
N GLY A 123 -18.03 -53.04 -8.41
CA GLY A 123 -17.01 -52.38 -7.59
C GLY A 123 -15.69 -52.18 -8.34
N ASN A 124 -15.13 -50.97 -8.30
CA ASN A 124 -13.85 -50.69 -8.95
C ASN A 124 -12.72 -50.66 -7.90
N ILE A 125 -11.69 -51.49 -8.09
CA ILE A 125 -10.47 -51.48 -7.27
C ILE A 125 -9.48 -50.38 -7.69
N GLY A 126 -9.79 -49.68 -8.78
CA GLY A 126 -9.12 -48.47 -9.26
C GLY A 126 -7.62 -48.66 -9.45
N PHE A 127 -6.85 -47.88 -8.70
CA PHE A 127 -5.40 -47.84 -8.71
C PHE A 127 -4.72 -49.22 -8.54
N LEU A 128 -5.37 -50.14 -7.83
CA LEU A 128 -4.87 -51.49 -7.57
C LEU A 128 -5.12 -52.48 -8.72
N LYS A 129 -5.75 -52.05 -9.82
CA LYS A 129 -5.91 -52.87 -11.03
C LYS A 129 -4.60 -53.05 -11.79
N SER A 130 -3.65 -52.11 -11.64
CA SER A 130 -2.33 -52.19 -12.25
C SER A 130 -1.49 -53.29 -11.59
N THR A 131 -1.01 -54.23 -12.41
CA THR A 131 -0.17 -55.35 -11.98
C THR A 131 1.20 -54.86 -11.50
N ASN A 132 1.81 -53.89 -12.19
CA ASN A 132 3.10 -53.32 -11.81
C ASN A 132 3.06 -52.68 -10.42
N ARG A 133 2.03 -51.88 -10.14
CA ARG A 133 1.86 -51.22 -8.83
C ARG A 133 1.54 -52.21 -7.72
N SER A 134 0.74 -53.23 -8.02
CA SER A 134 0.44 -54.31 -7.07
C SER A 134 1.67 -55.16 -6.78
N ASN A 135 2.53 -55.42 -7.77
CA ASN A 135 3.79 -56.11 -7.59
C ASN A 135 4.77 -55.30 -6.73
N VAL A 136 4.89 -54.00 -6.99
CA VAL A 136 5.69 -53.10 -6.13
C VAL A 136 5.16 -53.14 -4.70
N LEU A 137 3.85 -53.00 -4.49
CA LEU A 137 3.24 -53.03 -3.16
C LEU A 137 3.55 -54.32 -2.38
N LEU A 138 3.48 -55.48 -3.03
CA LEU A 138 3.66 -56.79 -2.38
C LEU A 138 5.12 -57.20 -2.15
N SER A 139 6.09 -56.44 -2.68
CA SER A 139 7.53 -56.77 -2.64
C SER A 139 8.36 -55.92 -1.68
N ARG A 140 7.71 -55.20 -0.74
CA ARG A 140 8.38 -54.22 0.13
C ARG A 140 8.83 -54.75 1.50
N ALA A 141 8.31 -55.90 1.94
CA ALA A 141 8.52 -56.41 3.30
C ALA A 141 9.66 -57.42 3.39
N LYS A 142 10.56 -57.27 4.37
CA LYS A 142 11.63 -58.24 4.65
C LYS A 142 11.20 -59.38 5.57
N HIS A 143 10.52 -59.05 6.67
CA HIS A 143 10.11 -60.02 7.69
C HIS A 143 8.63 -60.38 7.59
N GLY A 144 7.75 -59.39 7.37
CA GLY A 144 6.31 -59.63 7.39
C GLY A 144 5.47 -58.58 6.67
N MET A 145 4.51 -59.05 5.88
CA MET A 145 3.55 -58.21 5.15
C MET A 145 2.12 -58.47 5.63
N PHE A 146 1.40 -57.40 5.97
CA PHE A 146 0.03 -57.47 6.48
C PHE A 146 -0.93 -56.67 5.60
N LEU A 147 -1.86 -57.35 4.94
CA LEU A 147 -2.84 -56.73 4.05
C LEU A 147 -4.17 -56.51 4.77
N LEU A 148 -4.69 -55.28 4.76
CA LEU A 148 -6.01 -54.91 5.27
C LEU A 148 -6.90 -54.44 4.13
N GLY A 149 -7.86 -55.27 3.72
CA GLY A 149 -8.80 -54.96 2.65
C GLY A 149 -9.84 -56.05 2.42
N ASN A 150 -10.74 -55.83 1.45
CA ASN A 150 -11.76 -56.80 1.07
C ASN A 150 -11.20 -57.78 0.02
N ALA A 151 -10.91 -59.03 0.44
CA ALA A 151 -10.31 -60.05 -0.42
C ALA A 151 -11.21 -60.48 -1.59
N ASP A 152 -12.52 -60.58 -1.38
CA ASP A 152 -13.47 -60.96 -2.42
C ASP A 152 -13.58 -59.90 -3.51
N LEU A 153 -13.56 -58.62 -3.11
CA LEU A 153 -13.55 -57.50 -4.05
C LEU A 153 -12.28 -57.49 -4.91
N MET A 154 -11.11 -57.71 -4.29
CA MET A 154 -9.84 -57.72 -5.03
C MET A 154 -9.75 -58.86 -6.03
N GLY A 155 -10.19 -60.06 -5.67
CA GLY A 155 -10.16 -61.23 -6.55
C GLY A 155 -11.14 -61.17 -7.72
N ARG A 156 -12.28 -60.46 -7.60
CA ARG A 156 -13.25 -60.32 -8.69
C ARG A 156 -12.81 -59.36 -9.80
N HIS A 157 -11.99 -58.37 -9.46
CA HIS A 157 -11.69 -57.24 -10.37
C HIS A 157 -10.26 -57.21 -10.93
N SER A 158 -9.40 -58.15 -10.53
CA SER A 158 -8.06 -58.34 -11.11
C SER A 158 -7.63 -59.80 -11.02
N ASP A 159 -7.22 -60.35 -12.16
CA ASP A 159 -6.68 -61.72 -12.24
C ASP A 159 -5.42 -61.90 -11.39
N PHE A 160 -4.58 -60.87 -11.33
CA PHE A 160 -3.39 -60.86 -10.50
C PHE A 160 -3.76 -60.98 -9.01
N TRP A 161 -4.70 -60.16 -8.54
CA TRP A 161 -5.16 -60.23 -7.15
C TRP A 161 -5.94 -61.50 -6.84
N ARG A 162 -6.67 -62.07 -7.80
CA ARG A 162 -7.31 -63.39 -7.66
C ARG A 162 -6.27 -64.45 -7.34
N ASN A 163 -5.18 -64.50 -8.10
CA ASN A 163 -4.08 -65.44 -7.86
C ASN A 163 -3.42 -65.20 -6.49
N VAL A 164 -3.16 -63.94 -6.12
CA VAL A 164 -2.60 -63.59 -4.80
C VAL A 164 -3.52 -64.02 -3.66
N VAL A 165 -4.81 -63.74 -3.75
CA VAL A 165 -5.80 -64.11 -2.73
C VAL A 165 -5.95 -65.63 -2.64
N GLU A 166 -5.94 -66.35 -3.76
CA GLU A 166 -5.96 -67.82 -3.76
C GLU A 166 -4.72 -68.42 -3.09
N ILE A 167 -3.52 -67.86 -3.32
CA ILE A 167 -2.29 -68.28 -2.63
C ILE A 167 -2.44 -68.06 -1.12
N LEU A 168 -2.93 -66.89 -0.70
CA LEU A 168 -3.13 -66.58 0.72
C LEU A 168 -4.21 -67.48 1.35
N ARG A 169 -5.30 -67.78 0.63
CA ARG A 169 -6.36 -68.70 1.09
C ARG A 169 -5.86 -70.13 1.25
N LYS A 170 -5.12 -70.65 0.27
CA LYS A 170 -4.50 -71.99 0.34
C LYS A 170 -3.56 -72.12 1.53
N ARG A 171 -2.92 -71.03 1.94
CA ARG A 171 -2.03 -70.98 3.12
C ARG A 171 -2.76 -70.70 4.44
N GLY A 172 -4.09 -70.53 4.43
CA GLY A 172 -4.86 -70.18 5.62
C GLY A 172 -4.57 -68.77 6.16
N GLN A 173 -4.07 -67.86 5.32
CA GLN A 173 -3.63 -66.50 5.68
C GLN A 173 -4.68 -65.43 5.36
N VAL A 174 -5.91 -65.84 5.03
CA VAL A 174 -7.06 -64.94 4.83
C VAL A 174 -8.11 -65.23 5.89
N GLY A 175 -8.41 -64.24 6.71
CA GLY A 175 -9.42 -64.37 7.77
C GLY A 175 -9.90 -63.01 8.29
N PRO A 176 -10.98 -62.99 9.09
CA PRO A 176 -11.58 -61.75 9.59
C PRO A 176 -10.82 -61.12 10.77
N GLY A 177 -9.78 -61.75 11.29
CA GLY A 177 -8.99 -61.25 12.42
C GLY A 177 -7.52 -61.66 12.34
N PHE A 178 -6.68 -61.00 13.14
CA PHE A 178 -5.24 -61.19 13.17
C PHE A 178 -4.83 -62.11 14.32
N PRO A 179 -4.21 -63.27 14.06
CA PRO A 179 -3.68 -64.11 15.12
C PRO A 179 -2.48 -63.44 15.78
N ILE A 180 -2.52 -63.29 17.09
CA ILE A 180 -1.38 -62.88 17.92
C ILE A 180 -0.99 -64.04 18.84
N VAL A 181 0.32 -64.20 19.02
CA VAL A 181 0.90 -65.22 19.90
C VAL A 181 1.91 -64.54 20.81
N CYS A 182 1.84 -64.85 22.10
CA CYS A 182 2.86 -64.38 23.02
C CYS A 182 4.16 -65.16 22.81
N ILE A 183 5.26 -64.46 22.55
CA ILE A 183 6.59 -65.08 22.35
C ILE A 183 7.01 -65.91 23.59
N ARG A 184 6.66 -65.46 24.80
CA ARG A 184 6.98 -66.16 26.06
C ARG A 184 5.99 -67.27 26.41
N HIS A 185 4.77 -67.19 25.92
CA HIS A 185 3.73 -68.18 26.15
C HIS A 185 3.12 -68.61 24.81
N PRO A 186 3.79 -69.51 24.07
CA PRO A 186 3.35 -69.92 22.72
C PRO A 186 1.95 -70.54 22.67
N ASN A 187 1.46 -71.05 23.81
CA ASN A 187 0.12 -71.61 23.97
C ASN A 187 -0.98 -70.52 24.05
N TYR A 188 -0.61 -69.27 24.34
CA TYR A 188 -1.54 -68.13 24.35
C TYR A 188 -1.69 -67.56 22.93
N LYS A 189 -2.63 -68.14 22.18
CA LYS A 189 -2.96 -67.74 20.80
C LYS A 189 -4.36 -67.14 20.80
N ASN A 190 -4.48 -65.89 20.34
CA ASN A 190 -5.75 -65.19 20.25
C ASN A 190 -5.89 -64.48 18.91
N ASN A 191 -7.12 -64.37 18.42
CA ASN A 191 -7.40 -63.65 17.19
C ASN A 191 -7.99 -62.27 17.49
N ILE A 192 -7.40 -61.23 16.91
CA ILE A 192 -7.83 -59.84 17.06
C ILE A 192 -8.74 -59.45 15.89
N TYR A 193 -10.01 -59.21 16.18
CA TYR A 193 -11.01 -58.81 15.20
C TYR A 193 -11.26 -57.28 15.21
N LYS A 194 -11.10 -56.65 16.38
CA LYS A 194 -11.31 -55.20 16.59
C LYS A 194 -10.06 -54.55 17.19
N ALA A 195 -9.90 -53.25 16.96
CA ALA A 195 -8.69 -52.53 17.37
C ALA A 195 -8.55 -52.39 18.90
N SER A 196 -9.65 -52.29 19.64
CA SER A 196 -9.64 -52.19 21.11
C SER A 196 -9.08 -53.45 21.78
N GLN A 197 -9.27 -54.61 21.15
CA GLN A 197 -8.86 -55.90 21.69
C GLN A 197 -7.33 -56.04 21.80
N PHE A 198 -6.54 -55.19 21.11
CA PHE A 198 -5.10 -55.16 21.31
C PHE A 198 -4.73 -54.78 22.75
N ASP A 199 -5.42 -53.82 23.36
CA ASP A 199 -5.13 -53.39 24.73
C ASP A 199 -5.73 -54.35 25.78
N GLU A 200 -6.80 -55.08 25.43
CA GLU A 200 -7.41 -56.11 26.30
C GLU A 200 -6.58 -57.40 26.34
N ILE A 201 -6.06 -57.84 25.19
CA ILE A 201 -5.44 -59.17 25.03
C ILE A 201 -3.91 -59.09 25.08
N SER A 202 -3.31 -57.99 24.62
CA SER A 202 -1.87 -57.79 24.57
C SER A 202 -1.45 -56.35 24.93
N PRO A 203 -1.75 -55.90 26.17
CA PRO A 203 -1.50 -54.52 26.59
C PRO A 203 -0.01 -54.13 26.51
N ASP A 204 0.89 -55.01 26.99
CA ASP A 204 2.33 -54.73 27.06
C ASP A 204 3.15 -55.47 25.98
N GLY A 205 2.49 -55.97 24.92
CA GLY A 205 3.11 -56.67 23.80
C GLY A 205 3.22 -58.19 23.98
N GLY A 206 3.10 -58.73 25.19
CA GLY A 206 2.93 -60.16 25.48
C GLY A 206 1.48 -60.51 25.87
N CYS A 207 1.29 -61.59 26.63
CA CYS A 207 -0.05 -62.01 27.10
C CYS A 207 -0.48 -61.27 28.39
N PHE A 208 -1.71 -61.48 28.82
CA PHE A 208 -2.28 -60.84 30.01
C PHE A 208 -1.76 -61.37 31.37
N GLU A 209 -0.93 -62.42 31.35
CA GLU A 209 -0.32 -62.96 32.56
C GLU A 209 0.68 -61.96 33.19
N PRO A 210 0.78 -61.88 34.52
CA PRO A 210 1.79 -61.04 35.18
C PRO A 210 3.21 -61.58 34.90
N CYS A 211 4.19 -60.68 34.73
CA CYS A 211 5.55 -61.10 34.38
C CYS A 211 6.26 -61.90 35.50
N ARG A 212 5.94 -61.63 36.78
CA ARG A 212 6.45 -62.30 38.00
C ARG A 212 7.98 -62.37 38.17
N GLN A 213 8.76 -61.74 37.30
CA GLN A 213 10.21 -61.74 37.34
C GLN A 213 10.75 -60.74 38.37
N GLN A 214 11.78 -61.12 39.12
CA GLN A 214 12.36 -60.30 40.18
C GLN A 214 13.32 -59.26 39.58
N LEU A 215 13.09 -57.98 39.89
CA LEU A 215 13.97 -56.87 39.53
C LEU A 215 15.24 -56.90 40.39
N LYS A 216 16.30 -56.20 39.95
CA LYS A 216 17.58 -56.11 40.68
C LYS A 216 17.45 -55.61 42.13
N CYS A 217 16.40 -54.85 42.43
CA CYS A 217 16.10 -54.37 43.78
C CYS A 217 15.35 -55.38 44.67
N GLY A 218 15.20 -56.63 44.22
CA GLY A 218 14.51 -57.69 44.95
C GLY A 218 12.97 -57.67 44.81
N HIS A 219 12.39 -56.60 44.27
CA HIS A 219 10.94 -56.48 44.04
C HIS A 219 10.48 -57.14 42.73
N ILE A 220 9.24 -57.63 42.69
CA ILE A 220 8.64 -58.25 41.50
C ILE A 220 8.24 -57.19 40.46
N CYS A 221 8.47 -57.47 39.18
CA CYS A 221 8.04 -56.64 38.05
C CYS A 221 6.52 -56.37 38.09
N PRO A 222 6.08 -55.10 38.05
CA PRO A 222 4.66 -54.74 38.11
C PRO A 222 3.92 -54.92 36.76
N SER A 223 4.64 -55.06 35.66
CA SER A 223 4.05 -55.14 34.30
C SER A 223 3.47 -56.52 33.97
N LYS A 224 2.59 -56.56 32.96
CA LYS A 224 2.14 -57.83 32.37
C LYS A 224 3.25 -58.44 31.52
N CYS A 225 3.04 -59.64 31.01
CA CYS A 225 4.03 -60.33 30.20
C CYS A 225 4.45 -59.45 29.03
N HIS A 226 5.74 -59.12 28.97
CA HIS A 226 6.33 -58.31 27.91
C HIS A 226 7.59 -58.97 27.37
N SER A 227 7.88 -58.71 26.10
CA SER A 227 8.95 -59.35 25.32
C SER A 227 10.10 -58.40 24.95
N TYR A 228 9.88 -57.08 25.05
CA TYR A 228 10.85 -56.07 24.61
C TYR A 228 12.08 -55.89 25.52
N ASP A 229 12.03 -56.34 26.78
CA ASP A 229 13.13 -56.22 27.75
C ASP A 229 13.18 -57.46 28.65
N MET A 230 13.85 -58.52 28.16
CA MET A 230 13.93 -59.80 28.89
C MET A 230 14.76 -59.71 30.17
N GLN A 231 15.69 -58.76 30.25
CA GLN A 231 16.57 -58.57 31.41
C GLN A 231 16.02 -57.57 32.42
N HIS A 232 14.86 -56.95 32.15
CA HIS A 232 14.21 -55.95 33.00
C HIS A 232 15.15 -54.81 33.41
N ILE A 233 16.11 -54.47 32.55
CA ILE A 233 17.10 -53.41 32.80
C ILE A 233 16.41 -52.03 32.75
N GLY A 234 15.42 -51.87 31.88
CA GLY A 234 14.65 -50.64 31.72
C GLY A 234 13.41 -50.56 32.62
N VAL A 235 13.04 -51.63 33.32
CA VAL A 235 11.84 -51.67 34.17
C VAL A 235 12.16 -51.07 35.54
N ARG A 236 11.54 -49.93 35.84
CA ARG A 236 11.71 -49.24 37.13
C ARG A 236 10.76 -49.78 38.19
N CYS A 237 11.27 -50.03 39.38
CA CYS A 237 10.46 -50.43 40.51
C CYS A 237 9.68 -49.24 41.10
N GLN A 238 8.37 -49.39 41.25
CA GLN A 238 7.48 -48.37 41.83
C GLN A 238 7.19 -48.58 43.33
N LYS A 239 7.75 -49.62 43.96
CA LYS A 239 7.58 -49.87 45.40
C LYS A 239 8.47 -48.95 46.24
N ALA A 240 8.09 -48.71 47.50
CA ALA A 240 8.87 -47.90 48.42
C ALA A 240 10.30 -48.44 48.58
N CYS A 241 11.28 -47.55 48.63
CA CYS A 241 12.68 -47.92 48.80
C CYS A 241 12.94 -48.36 50.24
N THR A 242 13.49 -49.55 50.42
CA THR A 242 13.88 -50.08 51.73
C THR A 242 15.35 -49.83 52.07
N ARG A 243 16.09 -49.10 51.21
CA ARG A 243 17.51 -48.77 51.41
C ARG A 243 17.67 -47.64 52.44
N LEU A 244 18.68 -47.77 53.32
CA LEU A 244 19.13 -46.71 54.23
C LEU A 244 20.24 -45.87 53.56
N HIS A 245 20.32 -44.57 53.85
CA HIS A 245 21.42 -43.74 53.35
C HIS A 245 22.75 -44.14 54.03
N PRO A 246 23.85 -44.34 53.28
CA PRO A 246 25.10 -44.90 53.82
C PRO A 246 25.72 -44.06 54.94
N ASP A 247 25.67 -42.74 54.81
CA ASP A 247 26.40 -41.81 55.69
C ASP A 247 25.66 -41.44 56.98
N CYS A 248 24.33 -41.52 56.98
CA CYS A 248 23.49 -41.05 58.09
C CYS A 248 22.47 -42.09 58.56
N GLN A 249 22.47 -43.29 57.95
CA GLN A 249 21.63 -44.45 58.28
C GLN A 249 20.12 -44.20 58.33
N HIS A 250 19.64 -43.05 57.85
CA HIS A 250 18.22 -42.73 57.78
C HIS A 250 17.50 -43.50 56.65
N PRO A 251 16.22 -43.88 56.83
CA PRO A 251 15.44 -44.56 55.81
C PRO A 251 15.09 -43.64 54.64
N CYS A 252 15.26 -44.17 53.42
CA CYS A 252 14.90 -43.48 52.19
C CYS A 252 13.37 -43.42 52.04
N ASN A 253 12.83 -42.24 51.73
CA ASN A 253 11.39 -42.07 51.49
C ASN A 253 10.99 -42.15 50.00
N LYS A 254 11.94 -42.41 49.10
CA LYS A 254 11.72 -42.46 47.65
C LYS A 254 11.28 -43.85 47.18
N ILE A 255 10.83 -43.93 45.94
CA ILE A 255 10.55 -45.22 45.28
C ILE A 255 11.86 -45.93 44.89
N CYS A 256 11.85 -47.25 44.93
CA CYS A 256 13.04 -48.07 44.82
C CYS A 256 13.74 -47.98 43.46
N GLY A 257 13.00 -47.71 42.39
CA GLY A 257 13.53 -47.54 41.03
C GLY A 257 14.24 -46.21 40.79
N GLU A 258 14.28 -45.32 41.79
CA GLU A 258 15.00 -44.04 41.76
C GLU A 258 16.24 -44.10 42.66
N ASP A 259 17.25 -43.32 42.31
CA ASP A 259 18.44 -43.17 43.16
C ASP A 259 18.06 -42.45 44.45
N CYS A 260 18.44 -43.04 45.59
CA CYS A 260 18.10 -42.52 46.91
C CYS A 260 18.62 -41.08 47.10
N GLY A 261 19.77 -40.76 46.48
CA GLY A 261 20.33 -39.41 46.47
C GLY A 261 20.70 -38.91 47.87
N ASP A 262 20.56 -37.61 48.09
CA ASP A 262 20.86 -36.94 49.35
C ASP A 262 19.76 -37.13 50.39
N CYS A 263 20.15 -37.24 51.67
CA CYS A 263 19.23 -37.52 52.77
C CYS A 263 18.37 -36.31 53.17
N PRO A 264 17.03 -36.39 53.05
CA PRO A 264 16.13 -35.27 53.33
C PRO A 264 15.74 -35.09 54.81
N TRP A 265 16.37 -35.84 55.73
CA TRP A 265 15.99 -35.86 57.15
C TRP A 265 16.19 -34.49 57.81
N PRO A 266 15.20 -33.91 58.52
CA PRO A 266 15.30 -32.59 59.11
C PRO A 266 16.22 -32.59 60.36
N ILE A 267 17.10 -31.59 60.46
CA ILE A 267 18.11 -31.48 61.54
C ILE A 267 18.04 -30.14 62.31
N GLY A 268 17.13 -29.23 61.96
CA GLY A 268 16.96 -27.92 62.62
C GLY A 268 17.61 -26.75 61.88
N ASN A 269 17.82 -25.63 62.56
CA ASN A 269 18.34 -24.38 61.97
C ASN A 269 19.88 -24.38 61.89
N ILE A 270 20.45 -23.83 60.81
CA ILE A 270 21.91 -23.69 60.62
C ILE A 270 22.27 -22.25 60.25
N THR A 271 23.41 -21.74 60.73
CA THR A 271 23.93 -20.39 60.38
C THR A 271 24.81 -20.44 59.13
N LEU A 272 24.52 -19.60 58.13
CA LEU A 272 25.28 -19.52 56.87
C LEU A 272 26.51 -18.60 56.99
N PRO A 273 27.54 -18.75 56.11
CA PRO A 273 28.73 -17.90 56.11
C PRO A 273 28.46 -16.40 55.91
N CYS A 274 27.30 -16.03 55.35
CA CYS A 274 26.85 -14.65 55.20
C CYS A 274 26.23 -14.04 56.48
N GLY A 275 26.20 -14.79 57.59
CA GLY A 275 25.66 -14.33 58.89
C GLY A 275 24.16 -14.57 59.11
N HIS A 276 23.41 -14.99 58.08
CA HIS A 276 21.96 -15.20 58.15
C HIS A 276 21.59 -16.65 58.56
N GLU A 277 20.47 -16.82 59.25
CA GLU A 277 19.96 -18.12 59.71
C GLU A 277 19.12 -18.85 58.64
N TYR A 278 19.48 -20.10 58.34
CA TYR A 278 18.71 -20.97 57.46
C TYR A 278 17.85 -21.93 58.29
N LYS A 279 16.54 -21.72 58.27
CA LYS A 279 15.57 -22.49 59.06
C LYS A 279 15.30 -23.87 58.44
N ASN A 280 15.17 -24.90 59.28
CA ASN A 280 14.81 -26.28 58.89
C ASN A 280 15.71 -26.91 57.80
N ALA A 281 17.02 -26.89 58.03
CA ALA A 281 17.97 -27.60 57.18
C ALA A 281 17.73 -29.12 57.22
N LYS A 282 17.96 -29.75 56.08
CA LYS A 282 18.01 -31.20 55.89
C LYS A 282 19.44 -31.72 56.06
N CYS A 283 19.58 -32.96 56.50
CA CYS A 283 20.83 -33.61 56.88
C CYS A 283 21.94 -33.45 55.83
N HIS A 284 21.60 -33.51 54.54
CA HIS A 284 22.58 -33.35 53.46
C HIS A 284 23.24 -31.97 53.36
N TYR A 285 22.64 -30.91 53.93
CA TYR A 285 23.19 -29.55 53.87
C TYR A 285 24.37 -29.32 54.82
N ILE A 286 24.57 -30.16 55.86
CA ILE A 286 25.74 -30.05 56.77
C ILE A 286 27.05 -30.25 56.00
N LYS A 287 27.09 -31.19 55.05
CA LYS A 287 28.32 -31.48 54.28
C LYS A 287 28.67 -30.38 53.26
N ASN A 288 27.73 -29.49 52.92
CA ASN A 288 27.88 -28.47 51.86
C ASN A 288 27.29 -27.12 52.28
N ILE A 289 27.65 -26.62 53.46
CA ILE A 289 27.18 -25.31 53.98
C ILE A 289 27.43 -24.17 52.97
N ASN A 290 28.54 -24.22 52.23
CA ASN A 290 28.91 -23.22 51.21
C ASN A 290 28.03 -23.22 49.94
N LYS A 291 27.22 -24.27 49.71
CA LYS A 291 26.27 -24.34 48.57
C LYS A 291 24.86 -23.88 48.95
N VAL A 292 24.60 -23.59 50.23
CA VAL A 292 23.29 -23.16 50.68
C VAL A 292 23.15 -21.66 50.40
N LEU A 293 22.28 -21.33 49.45
CA LEU A 293 22.07 -19.98 48.97
C LEU A 293 21.14 -19.21 49.92
N CYS A 294 21.69 -18.17 50.56
CA CYS A 294 20.93 -17.30 51.46
C CYS A 294 19.76 -16.60 50.74
N GLN A 295 18.53 -16.82 51.24
CA GLN A 295 17.29 -16.29 50.65
C GLN A 295 16.90 -14.90 51.18
N GLU A 296 17.66 -14.33 52.12
CA GLU A 296 17.37 -12.99 52.64
C GLU A 296 17.58 -11.94 51.55
N LYS A 297 16.62 -11.00 51.48
CA LYS A 297 16.62 -9.90 50.51
C LYS A 297 17.38 -8.73 51.10
N VAL A 298 18.43 -8.29 50.42
CA VAL A 298 19.25 -7.16 50.82
C VAL A 298 19.12 -6.08 49.75
N LEU A 299 18.99 -4.82 50.18
CA LEU A 299 18.96 -3.68 49.28
C LEU A 299 20.37 -3.47 48.70
N ARG A 300 20.52 -3.50 47.37
CA ARG A 300 21.80 -3.26 46.69
C ARG A 300 21.63 -2.33 45.48
N LYS A 301 22.61 -1.44 45.29
CA LYS A 301 22.77 -0.61 44.08
C LYS A 301 23.30 -1.45 42.93
N LEU A 302 22.68 -1.34 41.76
CA LEU A 302 23.13 -2.06 40.55
C LEU A 302 24.35 -1.37 39.91
N PRO A 303 25.32 -2.11 39.36
CA PRO A 303 26.53 -1.52 38.78
C PRO A 303 26.28 -0.79 37.45
N TYR A 304 25.15 -1.08 36.81
CA TYR A 304 24.82 -0.62 35.47
C TYR A 304 23.67 0.39 35.45
N CYS A 305 23.05 0.72 36.57
CA CYS A 305 22.03 1.76 36.64
C CYS A 305 21.94 2.35 38.04
N GLU A 306 21.23 3.46 38.18
CA GLU A 306 21.13 4.18 39.45
C GLU A 306 20.04 3.65 40.38
N HIS A 307 19.34 2.60 39.94
CA HIS A 307 18.25 1.97 40.69
C HIS A 307 18.77 1.00 41.76
N GLU A 308 18.10 1.01 42.91
CA GLU A 308 18.28 0.06 44.00
C GLU A 308 17.22 -1.02 43.94
N HIS A 309 17.63 -2.28 44.09
CA HIS A 309 16.69 -3.41 44.11
C HIS A 309 16.94 -4.31 45.32
N LEU A 310 15.84 -4.88 45.83
CA LEU A 310 15.85 -5.94 46.83
C LEU A 310 16.26 -7.25 46.17
N ILE A 311 17.55 -7.57 46.23
CA ILE A 311 18.13 -8.77 45.61
C ILE A 311 18.44 -9.78 46.70
N LYS A 312 18.22 -11.07 46.43
CA LYS A 312 18.61 -12.13 47.36
C LYS A 312 20.13 -12.12 47.55
N CYS A 313 20.60 -12.25 48.80
CA CYS A 313 22.01 -12.12 49.16
C CYS A 313 22.97 -12.96 48.30
N HIS A 314 22.51 -14.12 47.83
CA HIS A 314 23.30 -15.05 47.02
C HIS A 314 23.43 -14.67 45.52
N MET A 315 22.66 -13.70 45.03
CA MET A 315 22.64 -13.35 43.60
C MET A 315 23.70 -12.30 43.29
N SER A 316 24.38 -12.49 42.16
CA SER A 316 25.31 -11.51 41.60
C SER A 316 24.55 -10.26 41.14
N ILE A 317 25.07 -9.08 41.49
CA ILE A 317 24.54 -7.79 41.04
C ILE A 317 24.74 -7.55 39.53
N TYR A 318 25.64 -8.31 38.89
CA TYR A 318 25.97 -8.17 37.46
C TYR A 318 24.96 -8.86 36.54
N ASP A 319 24.27 -9.90 37.03
CA ASP A 319 23.30 -10.67 36.23
C ASP A 319 21.87 -10.15 36.35
N PHE A 320 21.64 -9.15 37.22
CA PHE A 320 20.31 -8.63 37.50
C PHE A 320 19.91 -7.57 36.48
N LYS A 321 18.83 -7.85 35.72
CA LYS A 321 18.26 -6.91 34.76
C LYS A 321 17.30 -5.95 35.46
N CYS A 322 17.61 -4.67 35.43
CA CYS A 322 16.78 -3.62 36.01
C CYS A 322 15.45 -3.46 35.24
N THR A 323 14.34 -3.57 35.95
CA THR A 323 12.96 -3.47 35.41
C THR A 323 12.29 -2.12 35.65
N GLU A 324 12.96 -1.19 36.34
CA GLU A 324 12.51 0.20 36.50
C GLU A 324 12.36 0.90 35.14
N ARG A 325 11.39 1.81 35.02
CA ARG A 325 11.12 2.53 33.77
C ARG A 325 12.18 3.59 33.54
N CYS A 326 12.71 3.67 32.31
CA CYS A 326 13.79 4.60 31.99
C CYS A 326 13.41 6.09 32.18
N SER A 327 12.16 6.47 31.90
CA SER A 327 11.59 7.83 32.11
C SER A 327 12.32 9.00 31.44
N LYS A 328 13.33 8.75 30.59
CA LYS A 328 14.04 9.78 29.82
C LYS A 328 13.16 10.29 28.67
N LEU A 329 13.17 11.60 28.45
CA LEU A 329 12.41 12.25 27.38
C LEU A 329 12.98 11.86 26.01
N LEU A 330 12.12 11.29 25.17
CA LEU A 330 12.44 10.97 23.78
C LEU A 330 12.39 12.23 22.91
N PRO A 331 12.94 12.19 21.67
CA PRO A 331 12.78 13.28 20.69
C PRO A 331 11.32 13.61 20.34
N CYS A 332 10.37 12.76 20.71
CA CYS A 332 8.93 12.99 20.59
C CYS A 332 8.29 13.57 21.86
N GLU A 333 9.09 14.06 22.82
CA GLU A 333 8.67 14.64 24.12
C GLU A 333 7.95 13.67 25.07
N HIS A 334 7.73 12.42 24.66
CA HIS A 334 7.18 11.39 25.52
C HIS A 334 8.26 10.75 26.42
N PRO A 335 7.96 10.44 27.69
CA PRO A 335 8.86 9.70 28.57
C PRO A 335 8.98 8.24 28.11
N CYS A 336 10.21 7.73 28.07
CA CYS A 336 10.50 6.33 27.72
C CYS A 336 9.90 5.36 28.75
N MET A 337 8.99 4.49 28.29
CA MET A 337 8.30 3.48 29.12
C MET A 337 9.00 2.12 29.15
N SER A 338 10.08 1.94 28.38
CA SER A 338 10.85 0.69 28.33
C SER A 338 11.63 0.45 29.63
N ALA A 339 11.91 -0.82 29.91
CA ALA A 339 12.72 -1.20 31.06
C ALA A 339 14.15 -0.63 30.92
N CYS A 340 14.71 -0.20 32.05
CA CYS A 340 16.07 0.34 32.13
C CYS A 340 17.11 -0.59 31.49
N SER A 341 16.99 -1.91 31.68
CA SER A 341 17.90 -2.90 31.08
C SER A 341 17.81 -2.94 29.55
N GLU A 342 16.63 -2.75 28.96
CA GLU A 342 16.44 -2.75 27.51
C GLU A 342 17.06 -1.52 26.86
N CYS A 343 16.87 -0.34 27.46
CA CYS A 343 17.52 0.88 27.01
C CYS A 343 19.05 0.79 27.13
N GLN A 344 19.55 0.06 28.13
CA GLN A 344 20.98 -0.21 28.26
C GLN A 344 21.50 -1.14 27.17
N ASP A 345 20.82 -2.25 26.89
CA ASP A 345 21.24 -3.19 25.86
C ASP A 345 21.19 -2.53 24.47
N LEU A 346 20.20 -1.67 24.20
CA LEU A 346 20.12 -0.87 22.96
C LEU A 346 21.22 0.20 22.84
N SER A 347 21.77 0.64 23.97
CA SER A 347 22.85 1.64 24.02
C SER A 347 24.25 1.01 23.97
N LYS A 348 24.38 -0.33 24.02
CA LYS A 348 25.67 -1.03 23.85
C LYS A 348 26.09 -0.99 22.38
N GLY A 349 26.73 0.11 21.97
CA GLY A 349 27.33 0.30 20.65
C GLY A 349 28.75 0.88 20.72
N ILE A 350 29.71 0.09 20.22
CA ILE A 350 31.14 0.32 19.89
C ILE A 350 32.12 0.65 21.05
N ASP A 351 31.76 1.41 22.09
CA ASP A 351 32.69 1.67 23.21
C ASP A 351 32.35 0.80 24.43
N GLN A 352 33.34 0.03 24.93
CA GLN A 352 33.16 -0.94 26.02
C GLN A 352 33.03 -0.31 27.43
N ASN A 353 33.01 1.02 27.55
CA ASN A 353 32.82 1.72 28.83
C ASN A 353 31.55 2.57 28.84
N PRO A 354 30.67 2.44 29.86
CA PRO A 354 29.51 3.30 30.03
C PRO A 354 29.98 4.74 30.27
N ARG A 355 29.55 5.67 29.41
CA ARG A 355 29.79 7.11 29.60
C ARG A 355 28.85 7.62 30.69
N SER A 356 29.44 8.28 31.69
CA SER A 356 28.71 8.97 32.76
C SER A 356 28.57 10.44 32.38
N ASP A 357 27.44 11.07 32.70
CA ASP A 357 27.31 12.53 32.59
C ASP A 357 28.10 13.26 33.69
N SER A 358 28.09 14.60 33.66
CA SER A 358 28.75 15.45 34.67
C SER A 358 28.21 15.28 36.09
N MET A 359 27.08 14.58 36.27
CA MET A 359 26.44 14.27 37.54
C MET A 359 26.66 12.81 37.97
N GLY A 360 27.42 12.01 37.21
CA GLY A 360 27.69 10.61 37.52
C GLY A 360 26.61 9.63 37.04
N GLN A 361 25.66 10.08 36.21
CA GLN A 361 24.56 9.28 35.69
C GLN A 361 24.94 8.51 34.43
N ILE A 362 24.52 7.24 34.33
CA ILE A 362 24.86 6.39 33.17
C ILE A 362 24.03 6.82 31.95
N ILE A 363 24.70 7.31 30.91
CA ILE A 363 24.06 7.82 29.70
C ILE A 363 23.51 6.66 28.86
N ARG A 364 22.19 6.59 28.73
CA ARG A 364 21.49 5.79 27.71
C ARG A 364 21.31 6.65 26.47
N SER A 365 21.98 6.30 25.37
CA SER A 365 22.05 7.07 24.12
C SER A 365 20.96 6.67 23.14
N ASN A 366 20.52 5.41 23.17
CA ASN A 366 19.52 4.88 22.27
C ASN A 366 18.34 4.32 23.05
N HIS A 367 17.18 4.92 22.83
CA HIS A 367 15.91 4.45 23.33
C HIS A 367 15.12 3.93 22.12
N GLY A 368 14.45 2.79 22.26
CA GLY A 368 13.67 2.19 21.18
C GLY A 368 12.56 3.12 20.63
N LYS A 369 11.73 2.59 19.73
CA LYS A 369 10.59 3.35 19.20
C LYS A 369 9.60 3.67 20.32
N CYS A 370 9.04 4.87 20.27
CA CYS A 370 7.99 5.27 21.21
C CYS A 370 6.72 4.41 20.97
N GLU A 371 6.30 3.65 21.98
CA GLU A 371 5.07 2.83 21.94
C GLU A 371 3.81 3.61 22.36
N GLN A 372 3.96 4.86 22.79
CA GLN A 372 2.82 5.71 23.14
C GLN A 372 1.98 6.02 21.90
N LYS A 373 0.67 6.13 22.08
CA LYS A 373 -0.26 6.55 21.01
C LYS A 373 -0.10 8.04 20.78
N CYS A 374 -0.30 8.48 19.54
CA CYS A 374 -0.11 9.88 19.15
C CYS A 374 -1.14 10.81 19.83
N GLU A 375 -2.40 10.38 19.97
CA GLU A 375 -3.53 11.11 20.58
C GLU A 375 -3.80 12.55 20.09
N ARG A 376 -3.01 13.07 19.13
CA ARG A 376 -3.22 14.36 18.48
C ARG A 376 -4.48 14.35 17.62
N ASN A 377 -5.18 15.49 17.61
CA ASN A 377 -6.27 15.72 16.67
C ASN A 377 -5.69 15.90 15.26
N ILE A 378 -6.15 15.06 14.34
CA ILE A 378 -5.98 15.26 12.91
C ILE A 378 -6.85 16.47 12.53
N PHE A 379 -6.46 17.26 11.53
CA PHE A 379 -7.23 18.42 11.04
C PHE A 379 -8.71 18.12 10.75
N CYS A 380 -9.06 16.86 10.45
CA CYS A 380 -10.44 16.41 10.29
C CYS A 380 -11.23 16.22 11.61
N GLY A 381 -10.66 16.59 12.77
CA GLY A 381 -11.26 16.46 14.10
C GLY A 381 -11.21 15.05 14.71
N HIS A 382 -10.59 14.07 14.03
CA HIS A 382 -10.42 12.71 14.58
C HIS A 382 -9.12 12.59 15.36
N ILE A 383 -9.14 11.79 16.43
CA ILE A 383 -7.96 11.47 17.22
C ILE A 383 -7.09 10.45 16.46
N CYS A 384 -5.79 10.73 16.35
CA CYS A 384 -4.84 9.82 15.73
C CYS A 384 -4.69 8.51 16.53
N LYS A 385 -5.00 7.38 15.90
CA LYS A 385 -4.91 6.03 16.50
C LYS A 385 -3.54 5.35 16.30
N GLU A 386 -2.62 5.99 15.58
CA GLU A 386 -1.28 5.44 15.33
C GLU A 386 -0.36 5.60 16.54
N GLY A 387 0.69 4.77 16.58
CA GLY A 387 1.82 4.94 17.50
C GLY A 387 2.56 6.25 17.22
N CYS A 388 3.27 6.76 18.22
CA CYS A 388 3.95 8.04 18.17
C CYS A 388 4.98 8.09 17.03
N HIS A 389 4.75 8.99 16.07
CA HIS A 389 5.61 9.22 14.91
C HIS A 389 6.33 10.58 15.04
N ALA A 390 7.47 10.56 15.74
CA ALA A 390 8.28 11.73 16.06
C ALA A 390 8.47 12.69 14.85
N GLY A 391 7.93 13.91 14.96
CA GLY A 391 8.09 14.99 13.96
C GLY A 391 7.41 14.79 12.59
N ARG A 392 6.78 13.65 12.32
CA ARG A 392 6.03 13.43 11.05
C ARG A 392 4.57 13.81 11.23
N THR A 393 3.93 14.30 10.17
CA THR A 393 2.48 14.57 10.14
C THR A 393 1.69 13.26 10.28
N CYS A 394 0.55 13.31 10.98
CA CYS A 394 -0.35 12.16 11.09
C CYS A 394 -0.82 11.72 9.69
N LYS A 395 -0.98 10.42 9.47
CA LYS A 395 -1.56 9.91 8.22
C LYS A 395 -3.03 10.35 8.06
N PRO A 396 -3.55 10.35 6.81
CA PRO A 396 -4.96 10.61 6.56
C PRO A 396 -5.88 9.72 7.40
N CYS A 397 -7.02 10.26 7.81
CA CYS A 397 -7.94 9.56 8.68
C CYS A 397 -8.75 8.48 7.94
N GLU A 398 -8.66 7.23 8.42
CA GLU A 398 -9.41 6.08 7.89
C GLU A 398 -10.72 5.79 8.66
N SER A 399 -11.07 6.64 9.64
CA SER A 399 -12.36 6.53 10.36
C SER A 399 -13.52 6.99 9.47
N SER A 400 -14.77 6.72 9.88
CA SER A 400 -15.96 7.19 9.16
C SER A 400 -16.09 8.72 9.16
N CYS A 401 -16.55 9.34 8.05
CA CYS A 401 -16.71 10.81 7.97
C CYS A 401 -17.70 11.30 9.04
N ASN A 402 -17.30 12.30 9.82
CA ASN A 402 -18.15 12.92 10.86
C ASN A 402 -19.18 13.91 10.31
N VAL A 403 -19.11 14.22 9.01
CA VAL A 403 -20.02 15.17 8.36
C VAL A 403 -21.41 14.57 8.27
N SER A 404 -22.34 15.19 8.98
CA SER A 404 -23.76 14.90 8.95
C SER A 404 -24.53 16.19 8.97
N CYS A 405 -25.64 16.24 8.27
CA CYS A 405 -26.65 17.27 8.41
C CYS A 405 -28.00 16.62 8.72
N MET A 406 -29.06 17.42 8.81
CA MET A 406 -30.42 16.90 9.00
C MET A 406 -30.95 16.11 7.80
N HIS A 407 -30.36 16.31 6.61
CA HIS A 407 -30.79 15.63 5.37
C HIS A 407 -30.04 14.32 5.11
N SER A 408 -28.74 14.29 5.39
CA SER A 408 -27.91 13.14 5.07
C SER A 408 -26.68 13.04 5.98
N LYS A 409 -26.16 11.82 6.11
CA LYS A 409 -24.91 11.50 6.80
C LYS A 409 -23.94 10.93 5.78
N CYS A 410 -22.68 11.37 5.83
CA CYS A 410 -21.67 10.83 4.92
C CYS A 410 -21.28 9.39 5.30
N GLU A 411 -21.27 8.49 4.33
CA GLU A 411 -20.87 7.08 4.48
C GLU A 411 -19.43 6.80 4.05
N GLN A 412 -18.73 7.81 3.52
CA GLN A 412 -17.36 7.68 3.06
C GLN A 412 -16.34 7.68 4.21
N VAL A 413 -15.14 7.17 3.95
CA VAL A 413 -13.99 7.32 4.85
C VAL A 413 -13.63 8.79 5.00
N CYS A 414 -13.17 9.20 6.17
CA CYS A 414 -12.94 10.61 6.50
C CYS A 414 -11.89 11.26 5.59
N ALA A 415 -10.91 10.52 5.07
CA ALA A 415 -9.94 11.05 4.11
C ALA A 415 -10.58 11.57 2.82
N GLU A 416 -11.76 11.07 2.43
CA GLU A 416 -12.47 11.51 1.25
C GLU A 416 -13.21 12.83 1.51
N PRO A 417 -13.09 13.85 0.61
CA PRO A 417 -13.85 15.08 0.73
C PRO A 417 -15.34 14.80 0.56
N CYS A 418 -16.13 15.15 1.57
CA CYS A 418 -17.57 14.91 1.64
C CYS A 418 -18.28 16.00 0.79
N SER A 419 -19.34 15.65 0.05
CA SER A 419 -20.07 16.62 -0.79
C SER A 419 -20.83 17.63 0.08
N VAL A 420 -20.85 18.90 -0.33
CA VAL A 420 -21.56 19.97 0.39
C VAL A 420 -23.07 19.80 0.16
N CYS A 421 -23.86 19.83 1.23
CA CYS A 421 -25.31 19.68 1.15
C CYS A 421 -25.95 20.92 0.50
N ALA A 422 -26.72 20.70 -0.58
CA ALA A 422 -27.39 21.74 -1.36
C ALA A 422 -28.88 21.94 -0.99
N GLU A 423 -29.41 21.10 -0.09
CA GLU A 423 -30.80 21.22 0.39
C GLU A 423 -31.00 22.48 1.24
N GLU A 424 -32.25 22.93 1.37
CA GLU A 424 -32.62 24.10 2.18
C GLU A 424 -32.26 23.90 3.65
N CYS A 425 -31.71 24.93 4.30
CA CYS A 425 -31.31 24.83 5.70
C CYS A 425 -32.54 24.86 6.63
N GLY A 426 -32.83 23.77 7.34
CA GLY A 426 -33.96 23.72 8.29
C GLY A 426 -33.80 24.53 9.59
N TRP A 427 -32.90 25.53 9.63
CA TRP A 427 -32.81 26.44 10.77
C TRP A 427 -33.85 27.54 10.62
N GLN A 428 -34.88 27.49 11.46
CA GLN A 428 -36.00 28.44 11.45
C GLN A 428 -36.50 28.75 12.86
N CYS A 429 -36.97 29.97 13.08
CA CYS A 429 -37.84 30.29 14.20
C CYS A 429 -38.83 31.39 13.83
N GLU A 430 -39.86 31.58 14.65
CA GLU A 430 -40.90 32.59 14.44
C GLU A 430 -40.37 34.03 14.55
N HIS A 431 -39.31 34.25 15.35
CA HIS A 431 -38.74 35.58 15.59
C HIS A 431 -37.83 36.09 14.46
N ASN A 432 -36.93 35.24 13.94
CA ASN A 432 -35.91 35.62 12.95
C ASN A 432 -36.09 34.92 11.59
N GLY A 433 -37.22 34.24 11.36
CA GLY A 433 -37.52 33.51 10.13
C GLY A 433 -36.63 32.28 9.87
N ALA A 434 -36.67 31.79 8.63
CA ALA A 434 -35.91 30.64 8.13
C ALA A 434 -34.61 31.05 7.41
N CYS A 435 -33.57 30.22 7.52
CA CYS A 435 -32.32 30.38 6.80
C CYS A 435 -32.53 30.16 5.30
N LYS A 436 -32.11 31.12 4.47
CA LYS A 436 -32.30 31.10 3.01
C LYS A 436 -31.16 30.43 2.25
N LEU A 437 -30.09 30.05 2.95
CA LEU A 437 -28.90 29.44 2.37
C LEU A 437 -28.97 27.90 2.37
N PRO A 438 -28.23 27.24 1.44
CA PRO A 438 -28.11 25.79 1.46
C PRO A 438 -27.52 25.28 2.77
N CYS A 439 -27.93 24.09 3.18
CA CYS A 439 -27.58 23.49 4.47
C CYS A 439 -26.07 23.33 4.67
N GLY A 440 -25.29 23.11 3.62
CA GLY A 440 -23.83 22.98 3.70
C GLY A 440 -23.06 24.29 3.78
N VAL A 441 -23.73 25.44 3.70
CA VAL A 441 -23.12 26.79 3.66
C VAL A 441 -23.34 27.52 5.00
N PRO A 442 -22.38 28.33 5.48
CA PRO A 442 -22.56 29.14 6.69
C PRO A 442 -23.87 29.91 6.66
N CYS A 443 -24.66 29.80 7.72
CA CYS A 443 -26.00 30.39 7.77
C CYS A 443 -25.94 31.93 7.70
N ASN A 444 -26.92 32.55 7.03
CA ASN A 444 -27.07 34.01 6.90
C ASN A 444 -28.19 34.57 7.81
N ARG A 445 -28.35 34.01 9.01
CA ARG A 445 -29.39 34.39 9.97
C ARG A 445 -28.75 34.72 11.32
N LEU A 446 -29.32 35.69 12.03
CA LEU A 446 -28.89 36.05 13.39
C LEU A 446 -29.33 35.00 14.43
N PRO A 447 -28.48 34.69 15.43
CA PRO A 447 -28.86 33.88 16.58
C PRO A 447 -30.12 34.43 17.29
N CYS A 448 -30.93 33.54 17.85
CA CYS A 448 -32.09 33.93 18.66
C CYS A 448 -31.73 33.79 20.13
N GLU A 449 -32.00 34.82 20.95
CA GLU A 449 -31.74 34.82 22.39
C GLU A 449 -32.97 34.43 23.24
N LEU A 450 -34.10 34.17 22.60
CA LEU A 450 -35.34 33.82 23.29
C LEU A 450 -35.35 32.34 23.66
N ARG A 451 -35.95 32.03 24.82
CA ARG A 451 -36.18 30.67 25.29
C ARG A 451 -37.19 29.95 24.40
N CYS A 452 -37.06 28.64 24.29
CA CYS A 452 -38.00 27.83 23.54
C CYS A 452 -39.36 27.73 24.26
N GLU A 453 -40.46 27.95 23.53
CA GLU A 453 -41.82 27.86 24.06
C GLU A 453 -42.43 26.45 23.98
N LYS A 454 -41.70 25.48 23.40
CA LYS A 454 -42.19 24.10 23.26
C LYS A 454 -42.14 23.35 24.59
N LEU A 455 -43.16 22.52 24.81
CA LEU A 455 -43.21 21.59 25.94
C LEU A 455 -42.43 20.31 25.61
N LEU A 456 -41.66 19.82 26.58
CA LEU A 456 -40.98 18.53 26.53
C LEU A 456 -41.98 17.39 26.77
N GLU A 457 -41.59 16.13 26.52
CA GLU A 457 -42.47 14.97 26.76
C GLU A 457 -42.87 14.84 28.25
N CYS A 458 -42.08 15.40 29.17
CA CYS A 458 -42.40 15.47 30.60
C CYS A 458 -43.43 16.57 30.97
N GLY A 459 -43.89 17.38 30.01
CA GLY A 459 -44.87 18.45 30.23
C GLY A 459 -44.28 19.80 30.66
N HIS A 460 -42.98 19.89 30.95
CA HIS A 460 -42.31 21.14 31.31
C HIS A 460 -41.84 21.91 30.06
N GLN A 461 -41.74 23.24 30.18
CA GLN A 461 -41.23 24.10 29.11
C GLN A 461 -39.73 23.86 28.90
N CYS A 462 -39.32 23.72 27.64
CA CYS A 462 -37.93 23.59 27.26
C CYS A 462 -37.05 24.74 27.82
N PHE A 463 -35.98 24.42 28.55
CA PHE A 463 -34.98 25.40 29.01
C PHE A 463 -33.88 25.68 27.95
N GLY A 464 -34.07 25.17 26.74
CA GLY A 464 -33.17 25.43 25.61
C GLY A 464 -33.54 26.70 24.84
N LEU A 465 -32.69 27.04 23.89
CA LEU A 465 -32.86 28.17 22.99
C LEU A 465 -33.90 27.93 21.88
N CYS A 466 -34.60 28.99 21.49
CA CYS A 466 -35.54 28.96 20.38
C CYS A 466 -34.82 28.75 19.02
N GLY A 467 -35.31 27.81 18.22
CA GLY A 467 -34.72 27.42 16.94
C GLY A 467 -33.75 26.24 17.01
N GLU A 468 -33.47 25.72 18.21
CA GLU A 468 -32.74 24.46 18.41
C GLU A 468 -33.68 23.25 18.54
N LYS A 469 -33.12 22.04 18.39
CA LYS A 469 -33.84 20.81 18.70
C LYS A 469 -34.01 20.71 20.21
N CYS A 470 -35.25 20.59 20.68
CA CYS A 470 -35.55 20.42 22.09
C CYS A 470 -34.84 19.16 22.64
N PRO A 471 -34.11 19.26 23.75
CA PRO A 471 -33.44 18.13 24.35
C PRO A 471 -34.45 17.11 24.90
N PRO A 472 -34.12 15.81 24.97
CA PRO A 472 -35.01 14.81 25.56
C PRO A 472 -35.26 15.09 27.06
N SER A 473 -36.39 14.60 27.58
CA SER A 473 -36.90 14.85 28.95
C SER A 473 -35.90 14.53 30.08
N LYS A 474 -34.88 13.71 29.82
CA LYS A 474 -33.79 13.44 30.78
C LYS A 474 -32.94 14.66 31.15
N TYR A 475 -32.90 15.70 30.29
CA TYR A 475 -32.19 16.95 30.55
C TYR A 475 -33.11 18.04 31.12
N CYS A 476 -34.36 17.71 31.45
CA CYS A 476 -35.27 18.66 32.07
C CYS A 476 -34.79 19.00 33.49
N ALA A 477 -34.50 20.27 33.77
CA ALA A 477 -34.02 20.72 35.08
C ALA A 477 -34.96 20.31 36.23
N GLU A 478 -36.27 20.29 35.98
CA GLU A 478 -37.29 19.93 36.99
C GLU A 478 -37.51 18.41 37.15
N CYS A 479 -37.17 17.58 36.16
CA CYS A 479 -37.47 16.13 36.18
C CYS A 479 -36.23 15.24 36.19
N THR A 480 -35.03 15.81 36.04
CA THR A 480 -33.84 14.98 35.86
C THR A 480 -33.52 14.20 37.14
N THR A 481 -33.44 12.88 36.99
CA THR A 481 -33.00 11.95 38.04
C THR A 481 -31.61 11.37 37.75
N ASP A 482 -30.96 11.81 36.68
CA ASP A 482 -29.64 11.32 36.27
C ASP A 482 -28.54 12.07 37.03
N GLU A 483 -27.91 11.39 37.98
CA GLU A 483 -26.80 11.92 38.77
C GLU A 483 -25.60 12.33 37.91
N ASN A 484 -25.40 11.72 36.74
CA ASN A 484 -24.30 12.11 35.86
C ASN A 484 -24.55 13.47 35.21
N VAL A 485 -25.82 13.79 34.90
CA VAL A 485 -26.20 15.08 34.34
C VAL A 485 -26.11 16.15 35.42
N LYS A 486 -26.64 15.88 36.62
CA LYS A 486 -26.63 16.82 37.75
C LYS A 486 -25.23 17.25 38.17
N ASN A 487 -24.29 16.30 38.26
CA ASN A 487 -22.92 16.55 38.68
C ASN A 487 -22.01 17.04 37.54
N GLN A 488 -22.53 17.16 36.31
CA GLN A 488 -21.74 17.66 35.18
C GLN A 488 -21.50 19.16 35.36
N VAL A 489 -20.24 19.61 35.20
CA VAL A 489 -19.94 21.04 35.06
C VAL A 489 -20.49 21.52 33.72
N VAL A 490 -21.39 22.50 33.77
CA VAL A 490 -22.10 23.04 32.60
C VAL A 490 -21.74 24.49 32.31
N ASP A 491 -21.40 25.25 33.35
CA ASP A 491 -20.87 26.61 33.18
C ASP A 491 -19.36 26.58 33.30
N LEU A 492 -18.66 26.86 32.20
CA LEU A 492 -17.21 26.84 32.14
C LEU A 492 -16.59 28.15 32.67
N ILE A 493 -17.37 29.22 32.75
CA ILE A 493 -16.95 30.54 33.20
C ILE A 493 -17.00 30.57 34.72
N MET A 494 -18.13 30.16 35.31
CA MET A 494 -18.37 30.13 36.76
C MET A 494 -17.99 28.80 37.43
N GLN A 495 -17.69 27.75 36.64
CA GLN A 495 -17.42 26.39 37.12
C GLN A 495 -18.57 25.72 37.90
N GLU A 496 -19.81 26.07 37.56
CA GLU A 496 -21.01 25.54 38.20
C GLU A 496 -21.48 24.23 37.55
N SER A 497 -22.01 23.34 38.38
CA SER A 497 -22.65 22.09 37.95
C SER A 497 -24.09 22.31 37.49
N PHE A 498 -24.64 21.35 36.74
CA PHE A 498 -26.01 21.41 36.24
C PHE A 498 -27.06 21.65 37.35
N ALA A 499 -26.82 21.14 38.56
CA ALA A 499 -27.72 21.31 39.69
C ALA A 499 -27.61 22.69 40.37
N GLU A 500 -26.50 23.39 40.20
CA GLU A 500 -26.23 24.69 40.82
C GLU A 500 -26.73 25.86 39.94
N VAL A 501 -26.78 25.66 38.62
CA VAL A 501 -27.21 26.67 37.65
C VAL A 501 -28.71 26.94 37.72
N ASP A 502 -29.09 28.22 37.78
CA ASP A 502 -30.49 28.65 37.65
C ASP A 502 -30.94 28.67 36.19
N TRP A 503 -31.50 27.55 35.74
CA TRP A 503 -32.03 27.39 34.38
C TRP A 503 -33.27 28.25 34.07
N ILE A 504 -33.87 28.94 35.04
CA ILE A 504 -34.95 29.91 34.74
C ILE A 504 -34.38 31.10 33.99
N ILE A 505 -33.17 31.52 34.37
CA ILE A 505 -32.42 32.64 33.79
C ILE A 505 -31.53 32.14 32.66
N GLU A 506 -30.77 31.07 32.93
CA GLU A 506 -29.80 30.49 32.01
C GLU A 506 -30.45 29.61 30.94
N ARG A 507 -29.76 29.47 29.82
CA ARG A 507 -30.26 28.68 28.68
C ARG A 507 -29.33 27.51 28.43
N MET A 508 -29.91 26.31 28.29
CA MET A 508 -29.13 25.10 28.04
C MET A 508 -28.89 24.85 26.55
N ILE A 509 -27.70 24.35 26.24
CA ILE A 509 -27.37 23.76 24.94
C ILE A 509 -26.82 22.36 25.17
N VAL A 510 -27.45 21.37 24.54
CA VAL A 510 -27.03 19.96 24.62
C VAL A 510 -26.26 19.59 23.37
N LEU A 511 -24.99 19.21 23.53
CA LEU A 511 -24.15 18.75 22.43
C LEU A 511 -24.57 17.36 21.96
N ALA A 512 -24.25 17.03 20.71
CA ALA A 512 -24.49 15.68 20.15
C ALA A 512 -23.76 14.55 20.90
N CYS A 513 -22.73 14.87 21.69
CA CYS A 513 -22.04 13.90 22.56
C CYS A 513 -22.76 13.66 23.89
N GLY A 514 -23.86 14.37 24.16
CA GLY A 514 -24.68 14.22 25.36
C GLY A 514 -24.33 15.13 26.53
N HIS A 515 -23.26 15.92 26.44
CA HIS A 515 -22.87 16.90 27.45
C HIS A 515 -23.67 18.20 27.29
N VAL A 516 -24.04 18.80 28.42
CA VAL A 516 -24.80 20.06 28.50
C VAL A 516 -23.89 21.22 28.87
N TYR A 517 -24.13 22.41 28.32
CA TYR A 517 -23.45 23.64 28.71
C TYR A 517 -24.42 24.83 28.72
N THR A 518 -24.06 25.90 29.45
CA THR A 518 -24.74 27.19 29.35
C THR A 518 -24.47 27.81 27.98
N ALA A 519 -25.44 28.59 27.47
CA ALA A 519 -25.32 29.26 26.18
C ALA A 519 -24.10 30.18 26.13
N ASP A 520 -23.85 30.92 27.21
CA ASP A 520 -22.72 31.87 27.32
C ASP A 520 -21.36 31.18 27.28
N SER A 521 -21.23 30.05 28.00
CA SER A 521 -20.01 29.24 27.98
C SER A 521 -19.67 28.73 26.57
N LEU A 522 -20.67 28.25 25.83
CA LEU A 522 -20.46 27.78 24.46
C LEU A 522 -20.31 28.91 23.45
N ASP A 523 -20.97 30.05 23.64
CA ASP A 523 -20.80 31.23 22.80
C ASP A 523 -19.37 31.76 22.85
N HIS A 524 -18.75 31.75 24.05
CA HIS A 524 -17.35 32.10 24.22
C HIS A 524 -16.42 31.06 23.56
N LEU A 525 -16.68 29.76 23.76
CA LEU A 525 -15.90 28.68 23.14
C LEU A 525 -15.97 28.69 21.61
N MET A 526 -17.13 29.06 21.06
CA MET A 526 -17.38 29.13 19.61
C MET A 526 -17.00 30.47 19.00
N GLU A 527 -16.43 31.40 19.79
CA GLU A 527 -15.92 32.71 19.34
C GLU A 527 -16.97 33.47 18.50
N MET A 528 -18.21 33.52 18.98
CA MET A 528 -19.35 34.09 18.24
C MET A 528 -19.11 35.53 17.75
N GLU A 529 -18.33 36.31 18.49
CA GLU A 529 -17.96 37.69 18.16
C GLU A 529 -17.07 37.83 16.92
N GLU A 530 -16.41 36.76 16.47
CA GLU A 530 -15.70 36.74 15.17
C GLU A 530 -16.67 36.70 13.99
N TYR A 531 -17.86 36.12 14.19
CA TYR A 531 -18.83 35.86 13.12
C TYR A 531 -19.98 36.86 13.12
N TYR A 532 -20.30 37.48 14.25
CA TYR A 532 -21.45 38.37 14.39
C TYR A 532 -21.05 39.71 15.03
N GLU A 533 -21.83 40.75 14.76
CA GLU A 533 -21.67 42.08 15.35
C GLU A 533 -22.65 42.25 16.51
N LYS A 534 -22.15 42.74 17.65
CA LYS A 534 -22.96 43.04 18.84
C LYS A 534 -23.25 44.53 18.95
N SER A 535 -24.44 44.82 19.46
CA SER A 535 -24.87 46.14 19.93
C SER A 535 -24.18 46.53 21.24
N LEU A 536 -24.26 47.81 21.58
CA LEU A 536 -23.95 48.31 22.93
C LEU A 536 -24.80 47.65 24.02
N ASN A 537 -25.98 47.12 23.65
CA ASN A 537 -26.89 46.38 24.54
C ASN A 537 -26.74 44.84 24.46
N ASP A 538 -25.60 44.35 23.97
CA ASP A 538 -25.26 42.91 23.87
C ASP A 538 -26.20 42.06 22.98
N GLN A 539 -26.93 42.70 22.06
CA GLN A 539 -27.76 42.04 21.05
C GLN A 539 -27.02 41.90 19.72
N TRP A 540 -27.18 40.78 19.02
CA TRP A 540 -26.61 40.59 17.68
C TRP A 540 -27.34 41.46 16.64
N ILE A 541 -26.63 42.41 16.01
CA ILE A 541 -27.19 43.34 15.00
C ILE A 541 -26.86 42.90 13.57
N GLY A 542 -25.69 42.30 13.36
CA GLY A 542 -25.13 42.15 12.03
C GLY A 542 -24.29 40.89 11.83
N LEU A 543 -24.09 40.54 10.56
CA LEU A 543 -23.22 39.45 10.12
C LEU A 543 -21.85 40.01 9.75
N LYS A 544 -20.77 39.55 10.39
CA LYS A 544 -19.41 39.86 9.93
C LYS A 544 -19.06 39.06 8.68
N THR A 545 -18.19 39.60 7.83
CA THR A 545 -17.62 38.86 6.70
C THR A 545 -16.69 37.77 7.19
N ILE A 546 -16.90 36.54 6.71
CA ILE A 546 -16.08 35.40 7.10
C ILE A 546 -14.67 35.56 6.52
N THR A 547 -13.65 35.50 7.37
CA THR A 547 -12.23 35.51 6.94
C THR A 547 -11.90 34.28 6.11
N SER A 548 -10.98 34.41 5.14
CA SER A 548 -10.50 33.28 4.32
C SER A 548 -9.50 32.37 5.03
N GLN A 549 -9.16 32.66 6.30
CA GLN A 549 -8.25 31.84 7.07
C GLN A 549 -8.98 30.62 7.64
N PRO A 550 -8.35 29.42 7.60
CA PRO A 550 -8.92 28.21 8.13
C PRO A 550 -9.04 28.32 9.66
N SER A 551 -10.21 28.01 10.17
CA SER A 551 -10.50 28.02 11.61
C SER A 551 -10.32 26.62 12.21
N ASP A 552 -9.80 26.55 13.44
CA ASP A 552 -9.59 25.27 14.13
C ASP A 552 -10.93 24.62 14.54
N PRO A 553 -11.08 23.29 14.38
CA PRO A 553 -12.30 22.60 14.78
C PRO A 553 -12.47 22.65 16.31
N LYS A 554 -13.51 23.33 16.76
CA LYS A 554 -13.90 23.37 18.17
C LYS A 554 -14.49 22.01 18.61
N SER A 555 -14.14 21.58 19.82
CA SER A 555 -14.52 20.28 20.37
C SER A 555 -15.03 20.41 21.80
N CYS A 556 -15.83 19.44 22.23
CA CYS A 556 -16.35 19.36 23.59
C CYS A 556 -15.21 19.34 24.62
N PRO A 557 -15.20 20.22 25.63
CA PRO A 557 -14.16 20.23 26.67
C PRO A 557 -14.03 18.92 27.45
N LEU A 558 -15.14 18.25 27.73
CA LEU A 558 -15.16 17.01 28.53
C LEU A 558 -14.71 15.77 27.76
N CYS A 559 -15.17 15.60 26.50
CA CYS A 559 -14.94 14.37 25.75
C CYS A 559 -14.18 14.53 24.43
N ARG A 560 -13.78 15.76 24.09
CA ARG A 560 -13.09 16.14 22.84
C ARG A 560 -13.86 15.75 21.56
N ALA A 561 -15.14 15.41 21.67
CA ALA A 561 -15.99 15.15 20.52
C ALA A 561 -16.24 16.45 19.73
N PRO A 562 -16.22 16.42 18.38
CA PRO A 562 -16.45 17.62 17.58
C PRO A 562 -17.86 18.16 17.79
N ILE A 563 -17.97 19.48 17.97
CA ILE A 563 -19.25 20.18 18.13
C ILE A 563 -19.96 20.20 16.76
N LYS A 564 -21.18 19.63 16.69
CA LYS A 564 -21.95 19.47 15.45
C LYS A 564 -23.45 19.52 15.69
N ASN A 565 -24.20 19.81 14.62
CA ASN A 565 -25.68 19.77 14.57
C ASN A 565 -26.38 20.74 15.53
N ILE A 566 -25.74 21.87 15.88
CA ILE A 566 -26.35 22.97 16.65
C ILE A 566 -26.57 24.13 15.69
N CYS A 567 -27.79 24.65 15.63
CA CYS A 567 -28.20 25.58 14.59
C CYS A 567 -27.63 27.00 14.82
N ARG A 568 -27.58 27.47 16.07
CA ARG A 568 -27.00 28.74 16.55
C ARG A 568 -25.57 28.92 16.05
N TYR A 569 -24.76 27.88 16.23
CA TYR A 569 -23.37 27.83 15.79
C TYR A 569 -23.21 27.38 14.34
N GLY A 570 -24.30 27.25 13.58
CA GLY A 570 -24.30 26.74 12.21
C GLY A 570 -23.37 27.53 11.29
N ARG A 571 -23.19 28.83 11.52
CA ARG A 571 -22.26 29.67 10.73
C ARG A 571 -20.80 29.24 10.93
N ALA A 572 -20.34 29.16 12.19
CA ALA A 572 -18.99 28.73 12.54
C ALA A 572 -18.74 27.24 12.21
N ILE A 573 -19.66 26.36 12.59
CA ILE A 573 -19.56 24.91 12.35
C ILE A 573 -19.46 24.61 10.85
N LYS A 574 -20.36 25.18 10.03
CA LYS A 574 -20.36 24.91 8.59
C LYS A 574 -19.13 25.50 7.89
N LYS A 575 -18.62 26.66 8.34
CA LYS A 575 -17.32 27.18 7.88
C LYS A 575 -16.21 26.16 8.15
N ASN A 576 -16.07 25.70 9.38
CA ASN A 576 -15.04 24.72 9.75
C ASN A 576 -15.19 23.42 8.95
N VAL A 577 -16.41 22.94 8.74
CA VAL A 577 -16.68 21.75 7.91
C VAL A 577 -16.23 21.96 6.47
N LEU A 578 -16.48 23.13 5.87
CA LEU A 578 -16.03 23.49 4.52
C LEU A 578 -14.51 23.61 4.43
N ASP A 579 -13.86 24.26 5.41
CA ASP A 579 -12.39 24.38 5.48
C ASP A 579 -11.73 23.01 5.53
N ILE A 580 -12.26 22.12 6.37
CA ILE A 580 -11.82 20.72 6.46
C ILE A 580 -12.03 19.99 5.13
N GLN A 581 -13.17 20.16 4.46
CA GLN A 581 -13.40 19.51 3.16
C GLN A 581 -12.43 20.01 2.09
N ASN A 582 -12.13 21.30 2.06
CA ASN A 582 -11.12 21.87 1.18
C ASN A 582 -9.74 21.31 1.48
N GLN A 583 -9.33 21.26 2.74
CA GLN A 583 -8.02 20.70 3.10
C GLN A 583 -7.89 19.23 2.70
N LYS A 584 -8.96 18.41 2.91
CA LYS A 584 -9.02 17.03 2.42
C LYS A 584 -8.89 16.95 0.90
N PHE A 585 -9.61 17.83 0.20
CA PHE A 585 -9.56 17.93 -1.25
C PHE A 585 -8.12 18.22 -1.73
N LEU A 586 -7.46 19.23 -1.16
CA LEU A 586 -6.08 19.60 -1.51
C LEU A 586 -5.10 18.44 -1.27
N VAL A 587 -5.15 17.80 -0.10
CA VAL A 587 -4.27 16.68 0.24
C VAL A 587 -4.48 15.49 -0.70
N LYS A 588 -5.74 15.15 -1.01
CA LYS A 588 -6.08 14.05 -1.91
C LYS A 588 -5.55 14.29 -3.32
N TYR A 589 -5.84 15.44 -3.91
CA TYR A 589 -5.46 15.72 -5.29
C TYR A 589 -3.94 15.97 -5.44
N ASP A 590 -3.25 16.49 -4.42
CA ASP A 590 -1.78 16.63 -4.42
C ASP A 590 -1.10 15.26 -4.43
N SER A 591 -1.60 14.34 -3.60
CA SER A 591 -1.12 12.95 -3.61
C SER A 591 -1.39 12.26 -4.95
N GLN A 592 -2.56 12.49 -5.55
CA GLN A 592 -2.87 11.94 -6.88
C GLN A 592 -1.96 12.53 -7.95
N LEU A 593 -1.71 13.84 -7.96
CA LEU A 593 -0.82 14.50 -8.90
C LEU A 593 0.62 13.97 -8.79
N LYS A 594 1.15 13.83 -7.57
CA LYS A 594 2.47 13.23 -7.33
C LYS A 594 2.57 11.82 -7.90
N LYS A 595 1.56 10.98 -7.65
CA LYS A 595 1.48 9.63 -8.23
C LYS A 595 1.42 9.66 -9.75
N ARG A 596 0.70 10.62 -10.35
CA ARG A 596 0.66 10.77 -11.82
C ARG A 596 1.98 11.24 -12.40
N ASN A 597 2.70 12.14 -11.74
CA ASN A 597 4.05 12.53 -12.16
C ASN A 597 5.01 11.33 -12.16
N GLU A 598 4.94 10.47 -11.15
CA GLU A 598 5.69 9.20 -11.12
C GLU A 598 5.25 8.24 -12.25
N ASP A 599 3.95 8.09 -12.49
CA ASP A 599 3.41 7.30 -13.61
C ASP A 599 3.93 7.83 -14.96
N ILE A 600 4.03 9.16 -15.15
CA ILE A 600 4.58 9.78 -16.37
C ILE A 600 6.07 9.41 -16.52
N LYS A 601 6.87 9.58 -15.47
CA LYS A 601 8.31 9.21 -15.49
C LYS A 601 8.53 7.73 -15.78
N ASN A 602 7.66 6.86 -15.26
CA ASN A 602 7.73 5.43 -15.55
C ASN A 602 7.31 5.14 -16.99
N ALA A 603 6.27 5.82 -17.51
CA ALA A 603 5.81 5.66 -18.88
C ALA A 603 6.85 6.16 -19.90
N THR A 604 7.53 7.27 -19.64
CA THR A 604 8.63 7.78 -20.49
C THR A 604 9.77 6.77 -20.55
N LYS A 605 10.20 6.23 -19.40
CA LYS A 605 11.24 5.19 -19.35
C LYS A 605 10.83 3.90 -20.08
N GLN A 606 9.56 3.51 -19.99
CA GLN A 606 9.03 2.37 -20.75
C GLN A 606 9.03 2.61 -22.26
N LEU A 607 8.76 3.84 -22.70
CA LEU A 607 8.83 4.23 -24.11
C LEU A 607 10.27 4.16 -24.62
N GLU A 608 11.22 4.70 -23.87
CA GLU A 608 12.65 4.63 -24.18
C GLU A 608 13.12 3.18 -24.34
N ASN A 609 12.73 2.29 -23.43
CA ASN A 609 13.11 0.87 -23.50
C ASN A 609 12.47 0.14 -24.70
N LYS A 610 11.23 0.48 -25.05
CA LYS A 610 10.51 -0.12 -26.19
C LYS A 610 10.84 0.53 -27.53
N ARG A 611 11.62 1.61 -27.53
CA ARG A 611 11.95 2.43 -28.71
C ARG A 611 12.67 1.61 -29.79
N ALA A 612 13.65 0.79 -29.40
CA ALA A 612 14.39 -0.04 -30.35
C ALA A 612 13.51 -1.10 -31.04
N GLU A 613 12.59 -1.72 -30.28
CA GLU A 613 11.63 -2.69 -30.82
C GLU A 613 10.58 -2.02 -31.70
N PHE A 614 10.14 -0.81 -31.33
CA PHE A 614 9.22 -0.01 -32.12
C PHE A 614 9.83 0.32 -33.48
N PHE A 615 11.05 0.86 -33.55
CA PHE A 615 11.69 1.21 -34.82
C PHE A 615 11.97 0.00 -35.72
N LYS A 616 12.38 -1.15 -35.14
CA LYS A 616 12.51 -2.41 -35.89
C LYS A 616 11.21 -2.83 -36.57
N LYS A 617 10.07 -2.61 -35.89
CA LYS A 617 8.73 -2.95 -36.41
C LYS A 617 8.12 -1.82 -37.24
N PHE A 618 8.62 -0.59 -37.17
CA PHE A 618 8.08 0.57 -37.89
C PHE A 618 8.49 0.57 -39.37
N GLN A 619 9.60 -0.07 -39.71
CA GLN A 619 9.98 -0.39 -41.08
C GLN A 619 9.03 -1.45 -41.69
N ILE A 620 8.81 -1.38 -43.01
CA ILE A 620 7.97 -2.22 -43.91
C ILE A 620 6.64 -1.55 -44.35
N PRO A 621 6.48 -1.33 -45.69
CA PRO A 621 5.56 -2.18 -46.45
C PRO A 621 6.07 -2.60 -47.85
N LEU A 622 6.11 -3.92 -48.10
CA LEU A 622 5.90 -4.49 -49.44
C LEU A 622 4.41 -4.89 -49.52
N LYS A 623 3.65 -4.12 -50.31
CA LYS A 623 2.22 -4.29 -50.67
C LYS A 623 1.17 -3.89 -49.62
N ALA A 624 0.44 -2.82 -49.92
CA ALA A 624 -0.78 -2.42 -49.24
C ALA A 624 -1.99 -3.19 -49.81
N LYS A 625 -2.85 -3.74 -48.95
CA LYS A 625 -4.24 -4.08 -49.28
C LYS A 625 -5.18 -3.41 -48.28
N GLU A 626 -6.05 -2.59 -48.86
CA GLU A 626 -7.40 -2.16 -48.51
C GLU A 626 -7.75 -1.65 -47.10
N MET A 627 -8.38 -0.48 -47.13
CA MET A 627 -9.09 0.21 -46.05
C MET A 627 -10.42 -0.49 -45.75
N ASN A 628 -10.76 -0.63 -44.48
CA ASN A 628 -12.15 -0.86 -44.04
C ASN A 628 -12.55 0.17 -42.98
N LYS A 629 -13.71 0.79 -43.22
CA LYS A 629 -14.45 1.69 -42.31
C LYS A 629 -14.88 0.94 -41.06
N ILE A 630 -14.62 1.47 -39.86
CA ILE A 630 -15.39 1.14 -38.65
C ILE A 630 -15.57 2.38 -37.74
N GLU A 631 -16.84 2.71 -37.59
CA GLU A 631 -17.63 3.23 -36.44
C GLU A 631 -17.06 4.27 -35.48
N LYS A 632 -17.76 5.42 -35.47
CA LYS A 632 -17.72 6.47 -34.45
C LYS A 632 -18.28 5.91 -33.14
N ASN A 633 -17.53 6.02 -32.05
CA ASN A 633 -18.07 5.83 -30.71
C ASN A 633 -17.83 7.04 -29.81
N SER A 634 -18.98 7.56 -29.35
CA SER A 634 -19.28 8.30 -28.12
C SER A 634 -18.39 9.47 -27.71
N ALA A 635 -18.93 10.66 -27.96
CA ALA A 635 -18.48 11.94 -27.43
C ALA A 635 -18.47 11.95 -25.90
N LEU A 636 -17.28 12.07 -25.31
CA LEU A 636 -17.11 12.59 -23.96
C LEU A 636 -17.24 14.12 -24.05
N GLN A 637 -18.19 14.71 -23.33
CA GLN A 637 -18.32 16.17 -23.22
C GLN A 637 -16.96 16.79 -22.84
N ILE A 638 -16.48 17.64 -23.76
CA ILE A 638 -15.14 18.20 -23.84
C ILE A 638 -15.07 19.44 -22.94
N ILE A 639 -13.96 19.61 -22.22
CA ILE A 639 -13.64 20.90 -21.59
C ILE A 639 -13.15 21.80 -22.74
N PRO A 640 -13.75 22.98 -23.00
CA PRO A 640 -13.34 23.85 -24.12
C PRO A 640 -11.84 24.21 -24.12
N GLU A 641 -11.21 24.17 -22.95
CA GLU A 641 -9.83 24.60 -22.67
C GLU A 641 -8.76 23.52 -22.93
N VAL A 642 -9.10 22.22 -22.95
CA VAL A 642 -8.12 21.12 -23.09
C VAL A 642 -8.41 20.29 -24.34
N ILE A 643 -7.39 20.13 -25.16
CA ILE A 643 -7.47 19.38 -26.42
C ILE A 643 -7.72 17.88 -26.16
N SER A 644 -8.69 17.31 -26.90
CA SER A 644 -9.07 15.90 -26.80
C SER A 644 -7.93 14.95 -27.21
N THR A 645 -7.83 13.80 -26.54
CA THR A 645 -6.90 12.72 -26.92
C THR A 645 -7.10 12.21 -28.35
N GLU A 646 -8.27 12.46 -28.93
CA GLU A 646 -8.60 12.09 -30.31
C GLU A 646 -7.65 12.71 -31.32
N GLN A 647 -7.14 13.93 -31.08
CA GLN A 647 -6.19 14.60 -31.99
C GLN A 647 -4.84 13.88 -32.12
N TYR A 648 -4.43 13.11 -31.10
CA TYR A 648 -3.20 12.30 -31.13
C TYR A 648 -3.40 10.92 -31.79
N THR A 649 -4.65 10.56 -32.05
CA THR A 649 -5.04 9.21 -32.49
C THR A 649 -5.68 9.20 -33.87
N MET A 650 -6.32 10.28 -34.32
CA MET A 650 -6.93 10.40 -35.65
C MET A 650 -5.91 10.94 -36.68
N LEU A 651 -4.88 10.15 -36.97
CA LEU A 651 -3.78 10.56 -37.86
C LEU A 651 -4.16 10.52 -39.36
N GLU A 652 -5.31 9.94 -39.71
CA GLU A 652 -5.92 10.01 -41.05
C GLU A 652 -6.01 11.46 -41.58
N LYS A 653 -6.29 12.44 -40.70
CA LYS A 653 -6.35 13.88 -41.05
C LYS A 653 -5.03 14.41 -41.64
N TYR A 654 -3.91 13.78 -41.28
CA TYR A 654 -2.56 14.14 -41.73
C TYR A 654 -2.04 13.23 -42.85
N SER A 655 -2.90 12.37 -43.42
CA SER A 655 -2.56 11.40 -44.47
C SER A 655 -1.47 10.39 -44.05
N ILE A 656 -1.41 10.03 -42.76
CA ILE A 656 -0.52 8.98 -42.25
C ILE A 656 -1.18 7.61 -42.44
N PRO A 657 -0.45 6.56 -42.91
CA PRO A 657 -1.03 5.23 -43.12
C PRO A 657 -1.63 4.61 -41.86
N LEU A 658 -2.77 3.94 -42.02
CA LEU A 658 -3.53 3.29 -40.94
C LEU A 658 -2.73 2.25 -40.13
N MET A 659 -1.75 1.59 -40.77
CA MET A 659 -0.83 0.68 -40.08
C MET A 659 0.17 1.41 -39.17
N GLN A 660 0.72 2.55 -39.62
CA GLN A 660 1.59 3.39 -38.81
C GLN A 660 0.79 4.01 -37.66
N GLU A 661 -0.45 4.43 -37.91
CA GLU A 661 -1.36 4.92 -36.89
C GLU A 661 -1.67 3.87 -35.82
N LYS A 662 -2.00 2.62 -36.19
CA LYS A 662 -2.23 1.53 -35.22
C LYS A 662 -0.99 1.26 -34.35
N ARG A 663 0.20 1.29 -34.95
CA ARG A 663 1.47 1.09 -34.22
C ARG A 663 1.79 2.26 -33.30
N TRP A 664 1.57 3.49 -33.77
CA TRP A 664 1.69 4.71 -32.97
C TRP A 664 0.75 4.69 -31.76
N LYS A 665 -0.55 4.41 -31.97
CA LYS A 665 -1.55 4.26 -30.90
C LYS A 665 -1.10 3.26 -29.85
N LYS A 666 -0.55 2.10 -30.26
CA LYS A 666 -0.03 1.10 -29.32
C LYS A 666 1.19 1.61 -28.56
N HIS A 667 2.11 2.29 -29.24
CA HIS A 667 3.33 2.86 -28.63
C HIS A 667 2.98 3.87 -27.54
N ILE A 668 2.14 4.87 -27.83
CA ILE A 668 1.79 5.94 -26.88
C ILE A 668 0.60 5.63 -25.96
N SER A 669 0.01 4.43 -26.04
CA SER A 669 -1.23 4.05 -25.34
C SER A 669 -1.18 4.31 -23.82
N VAL A 670 -0.05 4.01 -23.19
CA VAL A 670 0.17 4.23 -21.74
C VAL A 670 0.15 5.72 -21.39
N LEU A 671 0.83 6.56 -22.18
CA LEU A 671 0.81 8.02 -22.00
C LEU A 671 -0.59 8.60 -22.22
N LEU A 672 -1.31 8.15 -23.25
CA LEU A 672 -2.67 8.61 -23.51
C LEU A 672 -3.63 8.20 -22.39
N ALA A 673 -3.45 7.02 -21.79
CA ALA A 673 -4.23 6.60 -20.63
C ALA A 673 -3.97 7.51 -19.41
N ILE A 674 -2.73 7.94 -19.19
CA ILE A 674 -2.39 8.91 -18.14
C ILE A 674 -2.98 10.29 -18.47
N TYR A 675 -2.89 10.74 -19.72
CA TYR A 675 -3.47 12.00 -20.19
C TYR A 675 -4.98 12.08 -19.95
N ARG A 676 -5.73 11.01 -20.26
CA ARG A 676 -7.19 10.95 -19.97
C ARG A 676 -7.49 11.05 -18.47
N LYS A 677 -6.68 10.40 -17.64
CA LYS A 677 -6.82 10.49 -16.17
C LYS A 677 -6.52 11.90 -15.68
N LEU A 678 -5.53 12.60 -16.25
CA LEU A 678 -5.26 14.00 -15.93
C LEU A 678 -6.40 14.94 -16.35
N ILE A 679 -7.02 14.72 -17.51
CA ILE A 679 -8.23 15.49 -17.89
C ILE A 679 -9.33 15.30 -16.86
N GLN A 680 -9.59 14.05 -16.44
CA GLN A 680 -10.62 13.77 -15.44
C GLN A 680 -10.30 14.46 -14.10
N LEU A 681 -9.03 14.44 -13.69
CA LEU A 681 -8.55 15.13 -12.49
C LEU A 681 -8.72 16.65 -12.60
N ILE A 682 -8.43 17.26 -13.75
CA ILE A 682 -8.66 18.70 -14.00
C ILE A 682 -10.14 19.07 -13.91
N LYS A 683 -11.04 18.23 -14.44
CA LYS A 683 -12.50 18.43 -14.30
C LYS A 683 -12.91 18.50 -12.84
N GLU A 684 -12.37 17.62 -12.02
CA GLU A 684 -12.68 17.57 -10.60
C GLU A 684 -12.06 18.75 -9.83
N ILE A 685 -10.81 19.14 -10.15
CA ILE A 685 -10.14 20.30 -9.56
C ILE A 685 -10.85 21.62 -9.86
N LYS A 686 -11.50 21.75 -11.03
CA LYS A 686 -12.20 22.99 -11.43
C LYS A 686 -13.38 23.36 -10.51
N PHE A 687 -13.87 22.41 -9.72
CA PHE A 687 -15.02 22.57 -8.83
C PHE A 687 -14.71 22.10 -7.39
N PRO A 688 -13.84 22.82 -6.65
CA PRO A 688 -13.58 22.51 -5.25
C PRO A 688 -14.85 22.68 -4.39
N PRO A 689 -14.91 22.05 -3.20
CA PRO A 689 -16.08 22.12 -2.32
C PRO A 689 -16.56 23.54 -2.04
N TYR A 690 -15.65 24.48 -1.76
CA TYR A 690 -15.99 25.90 -1.56
C TYR A 690 -16.64 26.56 -2.77
N LYS A 691 -16.14 26.29 -3.99
CA LYS A 691 -16.71 26.87 -5.21
C LYS A 691 -18.11 26.34 -5.47
N ARG A 692 -18.32 25.02 -5.31
CA ARG A 692 -19.66 24.42 -5.42
C ARG A 692 -20.61 25.01 -4.37
N ALA A 693 -20.15 25.14 -3.13
CA ALA A 693 -20.91 25.73 -2.03
C ALA A 693 -21.33 27.17 -2.35
N TYR A 694 -20.38 27.98 -2.84
CA TYR A 694 -20.62 29.36 -3.26
C TYR A 694 -21.58 29.47 -4.44
N GLU A 695 -21.35 28.74 -5.53
CA GLU A 695 -22.22 28.76 -6.73
C GLU A 695 -23.64 28.30 -6.40
N THR A 696 -23.78 27.29 -5.54
CA THR A 696 -25.08 26.80 -5.08
C THR A 696 -25.79 27.84 -4.21
N ALA A 697 -25.06 28.49 -3.29
CA ALA A 697 -25.60 29.56 -2.45
C ALA A 697 -26.10 30.75 -3.26
N VAL A 698 -25.29 31.22 -4.22
CA VAL A 698 -25.68 32.30 -5.14
C VAL A 698 -26.91 31.90 -5.94
N SER A 699 -26.93 30.68 -6.50
CA SER A 699 -28.03 30.20 -7.33
C SER A 699 -29.35 30.12 -6.56
N LEU A 700 -29.35 29.57 -5.33
CA LEU A 700 -30.55 29.45 -4.50
C LEU A 700 -31.05 30.81 -4.02
N LEU A 701 -30.15 31.69 -3.56
CA LEU A 701 -30.54 33.04 -3.13
C LEU A 701 -31.09 33.87 -4.29
N TYR A 702 -30.46 33.80 -5.45
CA TYR A 702 -30.94 34.48 -6.65
C TYR A 702 -32.32 33.95 -7.08
N ALA A 703 -32.53 32.63 -7.05
CA ALA A 703 -33.84 32.02 -7.32
C ALA A 703 -34.91 32.45 -6.31
N PHE A 704 -34.57 32.58 -5.02
CA PHE A 704 -35.49 33.05 -3.98
C PHE A 704 -35.88 34.53 -4.17
N LYS A 705 -34.91 35.40 -4.43
CA LYS A 705 -35.14 36.84 -4.66
C LYS A 705 -35.94 37.12 -5.94
N THR A 706 -35.75 36.30 -6.97
CA THR A 706 -36.52 36.41 -8.23
C THR A 706 -37.97 35.93 -8.06
N ARG A 707 -38.22 34.86 -7.27
CA ARG A 707 -39.59 34.41 -6.96
C ARG A 707 -40.39 35.42 -6.13
N SER A 708 -39.77 36.05 -5.14
CA SER A 708 -40.43 37.05 -4.27
C SER A 708 -40.86 38.31 -5.05
N ASN A 709 -40.15 38.68 -6.12
CA ASN A 709 -40.51 39.82 -6.96
C ASN A 709 -41.72 39.54 -7.87
N ILE A 710 -41.97 38.30 -8.29
CA ILE A 710 -43.15 38.00 -9.12
C ILE A 710 -44.43 38.27 -8.30
N SER A 711 -44.43 37.91 -7.02
CA SER A 711 -45.55 38.23 -6.11
C SER A 711 -45.65 39.73 -5.76
N ASP A 712 -44.54 40.47 -5.71
CA ASP A 712 -44.55 41.92 -5.43
C ASP A 712 -44.91 42.76 -6.68
N LEU A 713 -44.57 42.29 -7.88
CA LEU A 713 -44.95 42.88 -9.17
C LEU A 713 -46.44 42.69 -9.48
N GLU A 714 -47.06 41.60 -9.02
CA GLU A 714 -48.51 41.41 -9.11
C GLU A 714 -49.28 42.40 -8.21
N ASN A 715 -48.66 42.93 -7.14
CA ASN A 715 -49.30 43.81 -6.17
C ASN A 715 -49.08 45.32 -6.40
N ASN A 716 -48.08 45.72 -7.20
CA ASN A 716 -47.77 47.14 -7.44
C ASN A 716 -47.77 47.47 -8.94
N PHE A 717 -48.95 47.76 -9.48
CA PHE A 717 -49.16 48.08 -10.90
C PHE A 717 -48.93 49.57 -11.27
N GLU A 718 -48.50 50.43 -10.34
CA GLU A 718 -48.56 51.90 -10.51
C GLU A 718 -47.23 52.64 -10.75
N SER A 719 -46.07 51.99 -10.89
CA SER A 719 -44.81 52.72 -11.13
C SER A 719 -43.93 52.07 -12.20
N LEU A 720 -44.25 52.33 -13.47
CA LEU A 720 -43.59 51.75 -14.64
C LEU A 720 -42.66 52.71 -15.41
N ASP A 721 -42.35 53.89 -14.88
CA ASP A 721 -41.60 54.91 -15.66
C ASP A 721 -40.07 54.88 -15.49
N ASN A 722 -39.48 53.94 -14.74
CA ASN A 722 -38.01 53.81 -14.60
C ASN A 722 -37.52 52.38 -14.30
N TYR A 723 -38.11 51.35 -14.92
CA TYR A 723 -37.71 49.96 -14.73
C TYR A 723 -36.74 49.51 -15.84
N ASP A 724 -35.42 49.57 -15.60
CA ASP A 724 -34.44 48.90 -16.45
C ASP A 724 -34.14 47.49 -15.87
N PRO A 725 -34.60 46.40 -16.53
CA PRO A 725 -34.44 45.04 -16.02
C PRO A 725 -32.98 44.64 -15.81
N LEU A 726 -32.03 45.20 -16.58
CA LEU A 726 -30.63 44.80 -16.54
C LEU A 726 -29.91 45.41 -15.33
N VAL A 727 -30.23 46.66 -14.97
CA VAL A 727 -29.68 47.34 -13.79
C VAL A 727 -30.24 46.72 -12.51
N CYS A 728 -31.54 46.43 -12.47
CA CYS A 728 -32.16 45.73 -11.33
C CYS A 728 -31.63 44.29 -11.18
N GLN A 729 -31.35 43.57 -12.27
CA GLN A 729 -30.73 42.24 -12.21
C GLN A 729 -29.28 42.29 -11.70
N ASN A 730 -28.49 43.29 -12.13
CA ASN A 730 -27.11 43.46 -11.67
C ASN A 730 -27.03 43.90 -10.21
N LEU A 731 -27.91 44.80 -9.76
CA LEU A 731 -28.03 45.19 -8.34
C LEU A 731 -28.46 43.99 -7.48
N LYS A 732 -29.45 43.20 -7.93
CA LYS A 732 -29.86 41.96 -7.26
C LYS A 732 -28.73 40.94 -7.18
N LEU A 733 -27.94 40.81 -8.25
CA LEU A 733 -26.76 39.95 -8.25
C LEU A 733 -25.72 40.46 -7.23
N GLN A 734 -25.41 41.76 -7.21
CA GLN A 734 -24.51 42.35 -6.22
C GLN A 734 -24.98 42.18 -4.78
N GLU A 735 -26.27 42.38 -4.51
CA GLU A 735 -26.86 42.12 -3.19
C GLU A 735 -26.79 40.64 -2.82
N THR A 736 -27.11 39.72 -3.76
CA THR A 736 -26.96 38.27 -3.48
C THR A 736 -25.52 37.90 -3.16
N LEU A 737 -24.53 38.50 -3.83
CA LEU A 737 -23.12 38.26 -3.56
C LEU A 737 -22.72 38.75 -2.16
N SER A 738 -23.29 39.87 -1.69
CA SER A 738 -23.07 40.34 -0.30
C SER A 738 -23.74 39.48 0.78
N GLU A 739 -24.91 38.91 0.49
CA GLU A 739 -25.71 38.13 1.45
C GLU A 739 -25.24 36.68 1.65
N VAL A 740 -24.51 36.11 0.68
CA VAL A 740 -23.91 34.77 0.82
C VAL A 740 -22.90 34.75 1.98
N GLY A 741 -22.26 35.89 2.27
CA GLY A 741 -21.33 36.03 3.39
C GLY A 741 -20.07 35.16 3.29
N LEU A 742 -19.86 34.47 2.16
CA LEU A 742 -18.62 33.82 1.77
C LEU A 742 -17.90 34.73 0.78
N THR A 743 -16.59 34.90 0.94
CA THR A 743 -15.77 35.48 -0.11
C THR A 743 -15.80 34.55 -1.32
N ALA A 744 -15.98 35.09 -2.53
CA ALA A 744 -15.81 34.34 -3.76
C ALA A 744 -14.47 33.58 -3.64
N PRO A 745 -14.48 32.22 -3.67
CA PRO A 745 -13.28 31.48 -3.44
C PRO A 745 -12.31 31.86 -4.56
N LYS A 746 -11.16 32.44 -4.19
CA LYS A 746 -10.00 32.40 -5.06
C LYS A 746 -9.75 30.91 -5.26
N MET A 747 -10.03 30.44 -6.47
CA MET A 747 -9.71 29.08 -6.87
C MET A 747 -8.30 28.78 -6.35
N ASP A 748 -8.07 27.62 -5.74
CA ASP A 748 -6.71 27.13 -5.56
C ASP A 748 -6.19 26.68 -6.94
N VAL A 749 -5.99 27.70 -7.80
CA VAL A 749 -5.58 27.61 -9.20
C VAL A 749 -4.26 26.88 -9.31
N ARG A 750 -3.45 26.90 -8.24
CA ARG A 750 -2.21 26.12 -8.14
C ARG A 750 -2.35 24.68 -8.62
N MET A 751 -3.30 23.90 -8.09
CA MET A 751 -3.40 22.48 -8.43
C MET A 751 -3.90 22.27 -9.86
N TYR A 752 -4.75 23.18 -10.33
CA TYR A 752 -5.21 23.20 -11.71
C TYR A 752 -4.05 23.47 -12.67
N LEU A 753 -3.22 24.49 -12.38
CA LEU A 753 -2.03 24.82 -13.18
C LEU A 753 -0.99 23.70 -13.14
N ASP A 754 -0.74 23.10 -11.97
CA ASP A 754 0.17 21.96 -11.83
C ASP A 754 -0.29 20.77 -12.70
N ALA A 755 -1.58 20.43 -12.67
CA ALA A 755 -2.14 19.37 -13.52
C ALA A 755 -2.04 19.69 -15.02
N PHE A 756 -2.26 20.94 -15.41
CA PHE A 756 -2.18 21.40 -16.79
C PHE A 756 -0.74 21.44 -17.31
N LEU A 757 0.23 21.79 -16.47
CA LEU A 757 1.65 21.69 -16.79
C LEU A 757 2.08 20.24 -17.01
N GLU A 758 1.55 19.27 -16.25
CA GLU A 758 1.81 17.85 -16.52
C GLU A 758 1.22 17.37 -17.85
N ILE A 759 0.09 17.94 -18.28
CA ILE A 759 -0.44 17.73 -19.63
C ILE A 759 0.56 18.22 -20.69
N VAL A 760 1.12 19.42 -20.51
CA VAL A 760 2.15 19.98 -21.39
C VAL A 760 3.40 19.08 -21.41
N ASN A 761 3.82 18.56 -20.26
CA ASN A 761 4.95 17.62 -20.18
C ASN A 761 4.72 16.37 -21.04
N ILE A 762 3.52 15.77 -20.98
CA ILE A 762 3.16 14.64 -21.84
C ILE A 762 3.22 15.03 -23.32
N GLN A 763 2.72 16.23 -23.67
CA GLN A 763 2.78 16.71 -25.05
C GLN A 763 4.23 16.92 -25.53
N LYS A 764 5.13 17.44 -24.69
CA LYS A 764 6.57 17.57 -24.98
C LYS A 764 7.21 16.19 -25.24
N VAL A 765 6.87 15.18 -24.45
CA VAL A 765 7.35 13.79 -24.65
C VAL A 765 6.84 13.24 -25.98
N ILE A 766 5.55 13.41 -26.28
CA ILE A 766 4.96 12.98 -27.56
C ILE A 766 5.67 13.65 -28.73
N PHE A 767 5.94 14.95 -28.64
CA PHE A 767 6.67 15.70 -29.66
C PHE A 767 8.11 15.19 -29.86
N HIS A 768 8.78 14.81 -28.77
CA HIS A 768 10.11 14.20 -28.84
C HIS A 768 10.09 12.87 -29.60
N GLU A 769 9.12 11.98 -29.33
CA GLU A 769 8.98 10.72 -30.06
C GLU A 769 8.67 10.95 -31.55
N ILE A 770 7.82 11.93 -31.88
CA ILE A 770 7.56 12.31 -33.28
C ILE A 770 8.85 12.77 -33.96
N SER A 771 9.66 13.57 -33.27
CA SER A 771 10.94 14.07 -33.80
C SER A 771 11.92 12.93 -34.09
N LEU A 772 11.93 11.87 -33.28
CA LEU A 772 12.73 10.67 -33.52
C LEU A 772 12.20 9.85 -34.70
N ILE A 773 10.88 9.73 -34.84
CA ILE A 773 10.26 9.06 -36.00
C ILE A 773 10.66 9.74 -37.30
N ILE A 774 10.62 11.08 -37.34
CA ILE A 774 11.03 11.84 -38.52
C ILE A 774 12.51 11.60 -38.84
N GLN A 775 13.39 11.57 -37.83
CA GLN A 775 14.81 11.27 -38.02
C GLN A 775 15.06 9.87 -38.60
N GLU A 776 14.39 8.84 -38.06
CA GLU A 776 14.53 7.48 -38.58
C GLU A 776 13.97 7.33 -40.00
N LEU A 777 12.85 8.00 -40.32
CA LEU A 777 12.33 8.03 -41.69
C LEU A 777 13.30 8.71 -42.67
N SER A 778 13.95 9.79 -42.24
CA SER A 778 14.95 10.49 -43.07
C SER A 778 16.17 9.63 -43.39
N LYS A 779 16.60 8.75 -42.47
CA LYS A 779 17.70 7.78 -42.72
C LYS A 779 17.35 6.71 -43.76
N ILE A 780 16.08 6.31 -43.83
CA ILE A 780 15.59 5.25 -44.73
C ILE A 780 15.25 5.81 -46.12
N ALA A 781 14.94 7.10 -46.20
CA ALA A 781 14.61 7.80 -47.43
C ALA A 781 15.87 8.11 -48.27
N GLY A 782 16.48 7.08 -48.87
CA GLY A 782 17.43 7.29 -49.96
C GLY A 782 16.76 7.99 -51.16
N PRO A 783 17.53 8.58 -52.10
CA PRO A 783 17.02 9.42 -53.19
C PRO A 783 16.01 8.74 -54.14
N ALA A 784 15.89 7.41 -54.11
CA ALA A 784 15.05 6.63 -55.01
C ALA A 784 13.59 6.36 -54.55
N ASN A 785 13.17 6.72 -53.32
CA ASN A 785 11.91 6.24 -52.74
C ASN A 785 10.86 7.35 -52.45
N LYS A 786 10.10 7.76 -53.49
CA LYS A 786 9.08 8.85 -53.44
C LYS A 786 7.98 8.66 -52.38
N THR A 787 7.64 7.43 -52.03
CA THR A 787 6.62 7.11 -51.01
C THR A 787 7.09 7.46 -49.59
N ASN A 788 8.36 7.19 -49.26
CA ASN A 788 8.91 7.51 -47.93
C ASN A 788 9.04 9.02 -47.69
N GLN A 789 9.40 9.80 -48.72
CA GLN A 789 9.42 11.27 -48.67
C GLN A 789 8.03 11.88 -48.43
N THR A 790 6.96 11.20 -48.87
CA THR A 790 5.58 11.66 -48.64
C THR A 790 5.15 11.41 -47.19
N TYR A 791 5.52 10.25 -46.63
CA TYR A 791 5.25 9.94 -45.22
C TYR A 791 6.03 10.85 -44.27
N GLU A 792 7.30 11.14 -44.55
CA GLU A 792 8.10 12.08 -43.77
C GLU A 792 7.44 13.47 -43.69
N LYS A 793 6.96 14.00 -44.83
CA LYS A 793 6.22 15.28 -44.87
C LYS A 793 4.94 15.26 -44.03
N ASN A 794 4.23 14.14 -43.98
CA ASN A 794 3.01 13.98 -43.20
C ASN A 794 3.30 13.97 -41.69
N TRP A 795 4.35 13.30 -41.26
CA TRP A 795 4.83 13.34 -39.86
C TRP A 795 5.35 14.73 -39.46
N ILE A 796 6.00 15.47 -40.35
CA ILE A 796 6.42 16.87 -40.11
C ILE A 796 5.21 17.77 -39.89
N LYS A 797 4.14 17.64 -40.70
CA LYS A 797 2.89 18.39 -40.49
C LYS A 797 2.26 18.10 -39.13
N PHE A 798 2.23 16.83 -38.73
CA PHE A 798 1.73 16.42 -37.42
C PHE A 798 2.58 17.00 -36.28
N GLY A 799 3.92 16.96 -36.39
CA GLY A 799 4.82 17.58 -35.42
C GLY A 799 4.59 19.07 -35.23
N LYS A 800 4.36 19.83 -36.31
CA LYS A 800 4.01 21.27 -36.24
C LYS A 800 2.71 21.51 -35.49
N HIS A 801 1.68 20.71 -35.76
CA HIS A 801 0.41 20.81 -35.07
C HIS A 801 0.57 20.58 -33.56
N ILE A 802 1.35 19.58 -33.14
CA ILE A 802 1.59 19.34 -31.71
C ILE A 802 2.27 20.54 -31.03
N ILE A 803 3.24 21.18 -31.69
CA ILE A 803 3.84 22.42 -31.17
C ILE A 803 2.79 23.51 -30.97
N GLU A 804 1.92 23.73 -31.95
CA GLU A 804 0.83 24.72 -31.85
C GLU A 804 -0.10 24.40 -30.68
N THR A 805 -0.46 23.12 -30.48
CA THR A 805 -1.29 22.69 -29.34
C THR A 805 -0.62 22.97 -27.98
N ILE A 806 0.70 22.78 -27.89
CA ILE A 806 1.46 23.07 -26.67
C ILE A 806 1.42 24.58 -26.38
N LYS A 807 1.64 25.41 -27.39
CA LYS A 807 1.58 26.88 -27.24
C LYS A 807 0.21 27.34 -26.75
N THR A 808 -0.87 26.86 -27.37
CA THR A 808 -2.24 27.22 -26.95
C THR A 808 -2.55 26.83 -25.51
N HIS A 809 -2.04 25.69 -25.05
CA HIS A 809 -2.19 25.27 -23.65
C HIS A 809 -1.38 26.15 -22.70
N LEU A 810 -0.14 26.51 -23.06
CA LEU A 810 0.69 27.42 -22.26
C LEU A 810 0.08 28.82 -22.16
N ASP A 811 -0.49 29.36 -23.24
CA ASP A 811 -1.18 30.66 -23.23
C ASP A 811 -2.42 30.65 -22.30
N THR A 812 -3.14 29.52 -22.29
CA THR A 812 -4.28 29.32 -21.38
C THR A 812 -3.83 29.30 -19.92
N ILE A 813 -2.70 28.64 -19.62
CA ILE A 813 -2.10 28.63 -18.28
C ILE A 813 -1.67 30.04 -17.87
N ILE A 814 -1.00 30.80 -18.74
CA ILE A 814 -0.57 32.19 -18.48
C ILE A 814 -1.78 33.07 -18.16
N THR A 815 -2.80 33.05 -19.02
CA THR A 815 -4.02 33.85 -18.82
C THR A 815 -4.68 33.52 -17.48
N THR A 816 -4.77 32.23 -17.14
CA THR A 816 -5.38 31.77 -15.88
C THR A 816 -4.52 32.16 -14.67
N ALA A 817 -3.19 32.07 -14.77
CA ALA A 817 -2.28 32.44 -13.70
C ALA A 817 -2.32 33.95 -13.43
N GLN A 818 -2.36 34.79 -14.48
CA GLN A 818 -2.45 36.25 -14.39
C GLN A 818 -3.77 36.70 -13.76
N GLN A 819 -4.90 36.14 -14.20
CA GLN A 819 -6.23 36.44 -13.63
C GLN A 819 -6.32 36.14 -12.13
N ASN A 820 -5.51 35.21 -11.62
CA ASN A 820 -5.53 34.78 -10.23
C ASN A 820 -4.27 35.18 -9.43
N SER A 821 -3.38 35.98 -10.02
CA SER A 821 -2.14 36.50 -9.40
C SER A 821 -1.16 35.42 -8.91
N TYR A 822 -0.97 34.32 -9.66
CA TYR A 822 -0.02 33.24 -9.33
C TYR A 822 1.34 33.41 -10.05
N LEU A 823 2.19 34.30 -9.53
CA LEU A 823 3.49 34.67 -10.13
C LEU A 823 4.44 33.49 -10.37
N ARG A 824 4.49 32.51 -9.44
CA ARG A 824 5.38 31.35 -9.57
C ARG A 824 5.07 30.51 -10.82
N HIS A 825 3.79 30.22 -11.03
CA HIS A 825 3.34 29.42 -12.16
C HIS A 825 3.44 30.20 -13.46
N GLU A 826 3.20 31.51 -13.41
CA GLU A 826 3.43 32.41 -14.54
C GLU A 826 4.88 32.34 -15.03
N ILE A 827 5.86 32.52 -14.14
CA ILE A 827 7.30 32.42 -14.48
C ILE A 827 7.63 31.04 -15.09
N LEU A 828 7.18 29.95 -14.45
CA LEU A 828 7.43 28.60 -14.97
C LEU A 828 6.86 28.41 -16.37
N THR A 829 5.64 28.90 -16.60
CA THR A 829 4.95 28.73 -17.89
C THR A 829 5.61 29.56 -18.99
N TYR A 830 6.06 30.78 -18.68
CA TYR A 830 6.85 31.58 -19.61
C TYR A 830 8.19 30.90 -19.97
N LEU A 831 8.89 30.31 -19.00
CA LEU A 831 10.11 29.53 -19.28
C LEU A 831 9.83 28.31 -20.17
N GLU A 832 8.73 27.57 -19.90
CA GLU A 832 8.30 26.45 -20.74
C GLU A 832 7.94 26.90 -22.16
N LEU A 833 7.25 28.03 -22.30
CA LEU A 833 6.89 28.61 -23.59
C LEU A 833 8.14 28.89 -24.40
N VAL A 834 9.09 29.64 -23.84
CA VAL A 834 10.34 29.99 -24.49
C VAL A 834 11.14 28.75 -24.93
N GLU A 835 11.25 27.72 -24.08
CA GLU A 835 11.92 26.46 -24.48
C GLU A 835 11.22 25.77 -25.66
N VAL A 836 9.88 25.77 -25.67
CA VAL A 836 9.09 25.19 -26.77
C VAL A 836 9.27 26.01 -28.05
N GLU A 837 9.36 27.34 -27.94
CA GLU A 837 9.64 28.22 -29.09
C GLU A 837 11.04 27.96 -29.67
N CYS A 838 12.08 27.86 -28.84
CA CYS A 838 13.42 27.46 -29.27
C CYS A 838 13.40 26.13 -30.04
N LYS A 839 12.71 25.12 -29.50
CA LYS A 839 12.58 23.80 -30.14
C LYS A 839 11.79 23.85 -31.44
N ALA A 840 10.74 24.67 -31.51
CA ALA A 840 9.93 24.86 -32.71
C ALA A 840 10.74 25.49 -33.85
N GLU A 841 11.52 26.52 -33.54
CA GLU A 841 12.38 27.19 -34.51
C GLU A 841 13.53 26.28 -34.98
N ARG A 842 14.11 25.49 -34.08
CA ARG A 842 15.10 24.45 -34.42
C ARG A 842 14.50 23.38 -35.34
N PHE A 843 13.29 22.92 -35.03
CA PHE A 843 12.55 21.98 -35.87
C PHE A 843 12.25 22.56 -37.26
N ARG A 844 11.95 23.87 -37.35
CA ARG A 844 11.73 24.57 -38.63
C ARG A 844 13.01 24.69 -39.46
N LEU A 845 14.16 24.92 -38.83
CA LEU A 845 15.47 24.92 -39.52
C LEU A 845 15.85 23.53 -40.02
N LYS A 846 15.57 22.48 -39.25
CA LYS A 846 15.86 21.09 -39.62
C LYS A 846 14.97 20.59 -40.77
N TYR A 847 13.71 21.03 -40.82
CA TYR A 847 12.73 20.59 -41.81
C TYR A 847 12.03 21.79 -42.51
N PRO A 848 12.75 22.52 -43.38
CA PRO A 848 12.20 23.67 -44.07
C PRO A 848 11.10 23.25 -45.09
N PRO A 849 10.04 24.06 -45.27
CA PRO A 849 8.87 23.69 -46.09
C PRO A 849 9.17 23.39 -47.57
N LYS A 850 10.31 23.85 -48.10
CA LYS A 850 10.80 23.56 -49.47
C LYS A 850 12.10 22.74 -49.49
N GLY A 851 12.55 22.17 -48.37
CA GLY A 851 13.85 21.49 -48.28
C GLY A 851 15.08 22.41 -48.29
N ILE A 852 14.90 23.70 -48.58
CA ILE A 852 15.97 24.70 -48.65
C ILE A 852 15.74 25.78 -47.60
N ILE A 853 16.79 26.12 -46.85
CA ILE A 853 16.82 27.27 -45.95
C ILE A 853 16.89 28.54 -46.81
N THR A 854 15.81 29.30 -46.83
CA THR A 854 15.74 30.58 -47.54
C THR A 854 16.20 31.72 -46.63
N PRO A 855 16.73 32.84 -47.17
CA PRO A 855 17.06 34.04 -46.39
C PRO A 855 15.87 34.56 -45.57
N THR A 856 14.64 34.36 -46.07
CA THR A 856 13.40 34.63 -45.34
C THR A 856 13.25 33.80 -44.08
N ILE A 857 13.55 32.50 -44.10
CA ILE A 857 13.48 31.63 -42.92
C ILE A 857 14.56 32.04 -41.90
N GLN A 858 15.77 32.35 -42.37
CA GLN A 858 16.86 32.84 -41.49
C GLN A 858 16.47 34.12 -40.78
N ARG A 859 15.86 35.08 -41.49
CA ARG A 859 15.35 36.32 -40.88
C ARG A 859 14.27 36.06 -39.83
N ILE A 860 13.33 35.15 -40.11
CA ILE A 860 12.26 34.81 -39.15
C ILE A 860 12.87 34.16 -37.89
N VAL A 861 13.83 33.23 -38.03
CA VAL A 861 14.50 32.62 -36.87
C VAL A 861 15.26 33.68 -36.08
N LYS A 862 15.99 34.57 -36.76
CA LYS A 862 16.75 35.65 -36.10
C LYS A 862 15.84 36.57 -35.29
N ASN A 863 14.71 36.97 -35.87
CA ASN A 863 13.71 37.79 -35.17
C ASN A 863 13.15 37.05 -33.95
N LYS A 864 12.81 35.77 -34.09
CA LYS A 864 12.30 34.96 -32.96
C LYS A 864 13.34 34.75 -31.86
N CYS A 865 14.62 34.56 -32.21
CA CYS A 865 15.70 34.53 -31.22
C CYS A 865 15.77 35.83 -30.41
N SER A 866 15.61 36.99 -31.07
CA SER A 866 15.60 38.29 -30.37
C SER A 866 14.35 38.49 -29.50
N GLU A 867 13.17 38.02 -29.95
CA GLU A 867 11.95 38.04 -29.12
C GLU A 867 12.09 37.15 -27.87
N ILE A 868 12.68 35.97 -28.03
CA ILE A 868 12.97 35.04 -26.93
C ILE A 868 13.94 35.67 -25.93
N GLU A 869 15.03 36.29 -26.41
CA GLU A 869 16.00 37.00 -25.56
C GLU A 869 15.30 38.12 -24.77
N GLY A 870 14.46 38.94 -25.40
CA GLY A 870 13.70 39.99 -24.70
C GLY A 870 12.73 39.44 -23.64
N THR A 871 12.08 38.30 -23.91
CA THR A 871 11.22 37.63 -22.93
C THR A 871 12.03 37.10 -21.75
N CYS A 872 13.21 36.53 -22.00
CA CYS A 872 14.13 36.09 -20.94
C CYS A 872 14.66 37.26 -20.09
N GLU A 873 14.96 38.40 -20.69
CA GLU A 873 15.34 39.63 -19.97
C GLU A 873 14.22 40.12 -19.07
N TYR A 874 12.98 40.15 -19.57
CA TYR A 874 11.81 40.52 -18.78
C TYR A 874 11.60 39.57 -17.58
N ILE A 875 11.70 38.26 -17.79
CA ILE A 875 11.60 37.28 -16.69
C ILE A 875 12.73 37.49 -15.67
N PHE A 876 13.96 37.70 -16.13
CA PHE A 876 15.15 37.80 -15.27
C PHE A 876 15.17 39.09 -14.45
N ASN A 877 14.79 40.22 -15.05
CA ASN A 877 14.90 41.55 -14.45
C ASN A 877 13.63 41.96 -13.69
N GLU A 878 12.43 41.64 -14.20
CA GLU A 878 11.17 42.16 -13.64
C GLU A 878 10.43 41.12 -12.79
N MET A 879 10.34 39.86 -13.24
CA MET A 879 9.51 38.85 -12.55
C MET A 879 10.23 38.10 -11.42
N ILE A 880 11.47 37.67 -11.62
CA ILE A 880 12.23 36.87 -10.64
C ILE A 880 12.50 37.63 -9.32
N PRO A 881 12.90 38.93 -9.33
CA PRO A 881 13.20 39.66 -8.09
C PRO A 881 12.00 39.91 -7.18
N GLY A 882 10.76 39.74 -7.66
CA GLY A 882 9.53 39.90 -6.88
C GLY A 882 9.17 38.70 -5.99
N MET A 883 10.01 37.67 -5.90
CA MET A 883 9.72 36.43 -5.14
C MET A 883 10.47 36.36 -3.80
N ASN A 884 9.79 35.84 -2.77
CA ASN A 884 10.39 35.61 -1.44
C ASN A 884 10.96 34.17 -1.30
N ALA A 885 11.66 33.63 -2.31
CA ALA A 885 12.08 32.22 -2.33
C ALA A 885 13.41 31.97 -3.07
N GLU A 886 14.52 32.17 -2.35
CA GLU A 886 15.90 32.12 -2.85
C GLU A 886 16.25 30.85 -3.65
N HIS A 887 15.81 29.67 -3.19
CA HIS A 887 16.09 28.40 -3.89
C HIS A 887 15.42 28.32 -5.27
N PHE A 888 14.20 28.82 -5.38
CA PHE A 888 13.44 28.78 -6.63
C PHE A 888 13.94 29.81 -7.64
N GLU A 889 14.34 31.00 -7.17
CA GLU A 889 14.97 32.00 -8.01
C GLU A 889 16.25 31.48 -8.64
N ASN A 890 17.10 30.80 -7.87
CA ASN A 890 18.34 30.21 -8.38
C ASN A 890 18.05 29.15 -9.46
N GLN A 891 17.01 28.33 -9.28
CA GLN A 891 16.58 27.36 -10.28
C GLN A 891 16.12 28.05 -11.58
N CYS A 892 15.32 29.12 -11.48
CA CYS A 892 14.84 29.87 -12.64
C CYS A 892 16.01 30.56 -13.38
N LYS A 893 16.93 31.20 -12.65
CA LYS A 893 18.13 31.84 -13.19
C LYS A 893 19.01 30.83 -13.95
N LEU A 894 19.15 29.60 -13.46
CA LEU A 894 19.88 28.54 -14.16
C LEU A 894 19.20 28.13 -15.48
N ARG A 895 17.87 27.96 -15.49
CA ARG A 895 17.11 27.65 -16.71
C ARG A 895 17.23 28.76 -17.75
N VAL A 896 17.12 30.03 -17.34
CA VAL A 896 17.30 31.18 -18.24
C VAL A 896 18.70 31.16 -18.87
N LYS A 897 19.76 30.87 -18.11
CA LYS A 897 21.13 30.72 -18.64
C LYS A 897 21.28 29.57 -19.63
N GLU A 898 20.52 28.49 -19.48
CA GLU A 898 20.50 27.38 -20.42
C GLU A 898 19.77 27.75 -21.71
N ILE A 899 18.62 28.44 -21.61
CA ILE A 899 17.88 28.98 -22.75
C ILE A 899 18.76 29.93 -23.57
N TYR A 900 19.50 30.86 -22.93
CA TYR A 900 20.43 31.75 -23.66
C TYR A 900 21.48 30.98 -24.46
N ARG A 901 21.98 29.86 -23.93
CA ARG A 901 22.91 28.98 -24.66
C ARG A 901 22.22 28.31 -25.85
N GLU A 902 21.01 27.77 -25.68
CA GLU A 902 20.24 27.19 -26.79
C GLU A 902 19.91 28.21 -27.89
N VAL A 903 19.56 29.45 -27.52
CA VAL A 903 19.25 30.54 -28.46
C VAL A 903 20.51 30.95 -29.23
N SER A 904 21.66 31.04 -28.55
CA SER A 904 22.96 31.30 -29.19
C SER A 904 23.29 30.22 -30.22
N ASP A 905 23.10 28.95 -29.87
CA ASP A 905 23.32 27.82 -30.78
C ASP A 905 22.34 27.82 -31.94
N LEU A 906 21.06 28.16 -31.71
CA LEU A 906 20.04 28.30 -32.75
C LEU A 906 20.40 29.43 -33.74
N ARG A 907 20.88 30.56 -33.21
CA ARG A 907 21.34 31.71 -34.00
C ARG A 907 22.55 31.34 -34.86
N LYS A 908 23.51 30.60 -34.31
CA LYS A 908 24.66 30.04 -35.06
C LYS A 908 24.20 29.05 -36.13
N ALA A 909 23.27 28.15 -35.81
CA ALA A 909 22.74 27.17 -36.76
C ALA A 909 21.98 27.80 -37.94
N ALA A 910 21.43 29.01 -37.77
CA ALA A 910 20.82 29.76 -38.85
C ALA A 910 21.84 30.42 -39.80
N MET A 911 23.10 30.61 -39.35
CA MET A 911 24.18 31.25 -40.12
C MET A 911 25.06 30.18 -40.80
N ARG A 912 25.22 30.28 -42.13
CA ARG A 912 25.88 29.28 -42.98
C ARG A 912 27.42 29.31 -42.95
N ASP A 913 28.06 30.20 -42.20
CA ASP A 913 29.53 30.29 -42.14
C ASP A 913 30.12 29.40 -41.05
N ARG A 914 29.93 28.08 -41.16
CA ARG A 914 30.74 27.12 -40.38
C ARG A 914 31.42 26.11 -41.29
N PRO A 915 32.69 25.76 -41.04
CA PRO A 915 33.33 24.64 -41.73
C PRO A 915 32.54 23.34 -41.49
N LEU A 916 32.41 22.52 -42.54
CA LEU A 916 31.74 21.22 -42.51
C LEU A 916 32.31 20.34 -41.39
N THR A 917 31.43 19.74 -40.60
CA THR A 917 31.82 18.80 -39.53
C THR A 917 32.30 17.46 -40.12
N HIS A 918 33.08 16.70 -39.36
CA HIS A 918 33.66 15.42 -39.83
C HIS A 918 32.58 14.40 -40.26
N GLU A 919 31.44 14.33 -39.57
CA GLU A 919 30.31 13.48 -39.94
C GLU A 919 29.64 13.95 -41.25
N GLU A 920 29.47 15.27 -41.44
CA GLU A 920 28.93 15.84 -42.68
C GLU A 920 29.87 15.55 -43.88
N LYS A 921 31.20 15.63 -43.69
CA LYS A 921 32.19 15.24 -44.72
C LYS A 921 32.08 13.74 -45.08
N LEU A 922 31.83 12.88 -44.09
CA LEU A 922 31.67 11.42 -44.28
C LEU A 922 30.37 11.06 -45.01
N GLU A 923 29.27 11.74 -44.72
CA GLU A 923 27.99 11.56 -45.45
C GLU A 923 28.09 12.02 -46.91
N ILE A 924 28.75 13.15 -47.16
CA ILE A 924 29.01 13.64 -48.53
C ILE A 924 29.85 12.61 -49.31
N ARG A 925 30.89 12.03 -48.70
CA ARG A 925 31.68 10.97 -49.34
C ARG A 925 30.86 9.71 -49.62
N ARG A 926 30.02 9.26 -48.68
CA ARG A 926 29.16 8.08 -48.87
C ARG A 926 28.14 8.28 -49.98
N ALA A 927 27.53 9.46 -50.06
CA ALA A 927 26.58 9.79 -51.12
C ALA A 927 27.26 9.78 -52.49
N MET A 928 28.44 10.40 -52.61
CA MET A 928 29.19 10.48 -53.86
C MET A 928 29.80 9.13 -54.30
N ASN A 929 30.24 8.27 -53.37
CA ASN A 929 30.71 6.91 -53.69
C ASN A 929 29.62 6.01 -54.28
N SER A 930 28.33 6.30 -54.03
CA SER A 930 27.23 5.51 -54.58
C SER A 930 26.91 5.85 -56.04
N GLU A 931 27.35 7.01 -56.53
CA GLU A 931 27.09 7.49 -57.91
C GLU A 931 28.30 7.39 -58.85
N PHE A 932 29.54 7.26 -58.32
CA PHE A 932 30.77 7.22 -59.14
C PHE A 932 31.62 5.96 -58.88
N GLN A 933 31.83 5.13 -59.91
CA GLN A 933 32.59 3.86 -59.85
C GLN A 933 34.10 3.98 -60.16
N GLY A 934 34.70 5.17 -60.06
CA GLY A 934 36.08 5.43 -60.48
C GLY A 934 36.97 6.07 -59.41
N SER A 935 38.30 5.97 -59.57
CA SER A 935 39.34 6.55 -58.73
C SER A 935 39.42 8.09 -58.85
N GLY A 936 38.33 8.78 -58.55
CA GLY A 936 38.28 10.24 -58.55
C GLY A 936 38.99 10.82 -57.34
N HIS A 937 39.99 11.67 -57.57
CA HIS A 937 40.59 12.51 -56.54
C HIS A 937 39.63 13.65 -56.16
N TRP A 938 39.64 14.03 -54.88
CA TRP A 938 38.89 15.19 -54.40
C TRP A 938 39.69 16.48 -54.61
N TYR A 939 39.00 17.52 -55.06
CA TYR A 939 39.54 18.86 -55.30
C TYR A 939 38.76 19.87 -54.46
N GLN A 940 39.33 21.06 -54.25
CA GLN A 940 38.68 22.19 -53.58
C GLN A 940 38.81 23.45 -54.43
N CYS A 941 37.72 24.23 -54.48
CA CYS A 941 37.72 25.53 -55.13
C CYS A 941 38.52 26.58 -54.32
N PRO A 942 38.80 27.78 -54.87
CA PRO A 942 39.51 28.84 -54.14
C PRO A 942 38.85 29.25 -52.80
N ASN A 943 37.56 28.98 -52.65
CA ASN A 943 36.78 29.25 -51.44
C ASN A 943 36.57 28.00 -50.55
N GLY A 944 37.29 26.90 -50.80
CA GLY A 944 37.31 25.71 -49.94
C GLY A 944 36.18 24.69 -50.14
N HIS A 945 35.27 24.88 -51.10
CA HIS A 945 34.22 23.90 -51.41
C HIS A 945 34.78 22.67 -52.15
N PRO A 946 34.50 21.43 -51.67
CA PRO A 946 35.00 20.21 -52.28
C PRO A 946 34.21 19.84 -53.54
N TYR A 947 34.91 19.36 -54.57
CA TYR A 947 34.33 18.81 -55.81
C TYR A 947 35.20 17.67 -56.33
N THR A 948 34.67 16.82 -57.21
CA THR A 948 35.41 15.69 -57.80
C THR A 948 35.54 15.84 -59.31
N ILE A 949 36.59 15.23 -59.88
CA ILE A 949 36.79 15.14 -61.34
C ILE A 949 36.72 13.65 -61.73
N GLY A 950 35.82 13.30 -62.65
CA GLY A 950 35.58 11.92 -63.09
C GLY A 950 36.51 11.39 -64.19
N GLU A 951 36.29 10.13 -64.58
CA GLU A 951 36.81 9.30 -65.70
C GLU A 951 38.32 9.24 -66.03
N CYS A 952 39.13 10.25 -65.71
CA CYS A 952 40.58 10.21 -66.00
C CYS A 952 41.47 10.82 -64.89
N GLY A 953 40.89 11.25 -63.77
CA GLY A 953 41.60 11.77 -62.60
C GLY A 953 42.20 13.18 -62.76
N GLY A 954 42.24 13.74 -63.97
CA GLY A 954 42.77 15.09 -64.26
C GLY A 954 41.75 16.03 -64.91
N ALA A 955 41.96 17.33 -64.73
CA ALA A 955 41.03 18.36 -65.20
C ALA A 955 41.06 18.56 -66.73
N MET A 956 39.97 18.20 -67.41
CA MET A 956 39.81 18.34 -68.87
C MET A 956 38.72 19.34 -69.28
N GLN A 957 37.90 19.79 -68.33
CA GLN A 957 36.86 20.79 -68.53
C GLN A 957 36.85 21.79 -67.35
N ALA A 958 36.64 23.07 -67.66
CA ALA A 958 36.36 24.10 -66.66
C ALA A 958 34.85 24.26 -66.47
N SER A 959 34.41 24.42 -65.22
CA SER A 959 33.02 24.63 -64.81
C SER A 959 32.94 25.68 -63.71
N ARG A 960 31.75 25.94 -63.16
CA ARG A 960 31.54 26.85 -62.02
C ARG A 960 31.11 26.09 -60.77
N CYS A 961 31.66 26.46 -59.62
CA CYS A 961 31.25 25.93 -58.33
C CYS A 961 29.79 26.25 -58.07
N VAL A 962 29.00 25.24 -57.68
CA VAL A 962 27.56 25.39 -57.40
C VAL A 962 27.31 26.25 -56.16
N ASP A 963 28.25 26.25 -55.20
CA ASP A 963 28.09 26.94 -53.92
C ASP A 963 28.57 28.40 -53.95
N CYS A 964 29.68 28.70 -54.63
CA CYS A 964 30.28 30.05 -54.63
C CYS A 964 30.46 30.69 -56.02
N GLY A 965 30.15 29.97 -57.10
CA GLY A 965 30.28 30.49 -58.47
C GLY A 965 31.71 30.62 -59.00
N ALA A 966 32.73 30.31 -58.20
CA ALA A 966 34.14 30.35 -58.62
C ALA A 966 34.43 29.33 -59.72
N THR A 967 35.39 29.63 -60.61
CA THR A 967 35.80 28.73 -61.69
C THR A 967 36.53 27.50 -61.12
N ILE A 968 35.99 26.32 -61.39
CA ILE A 968 36.50 25.00 -60.94
C ILE A 968 36.88 24.14 -62.13
N GLY A 969 37.72 23.13 -61.91
CA GLY A 969 38.24 22.28 -63.00
C GLY A 969 39.41 22.94 -63.73
N GLY A 970 39.52 22.73 -65.04
CA GLY A 970 40.65 23.20 -65.85
C GLY A 970 40.77 22.44 -67.18
N GLY A 971 41.90 22.57 -67.88
CA GLY A 971 42.11 21.94 -69.19
C GLY A 971 43.48 21.28 -69.30
N SER A 972 43.61 20.29 -70.19
CA SER A 972 44.87 19.56 -70.44
C SER A 972 45.51 18.96 -69.19
N HIS A 973 44.69 18.35 -68.31
CA HIS A 973 45.10 17.82 -67.00
C HIS A 973 45.65 18.87 -66.01
N SER A 974 45.50 20.17 -66.27
CA SER A 974 45.92 21.26 -65.39
C SER A 974 44.73 21.94 -64.74
N LEU A 975 44.81 22.23 -63.43
CA LEU A 975 43.77 22.94 -62.69
C LEU A 975 43.83 24.45 -62.96
N THR A 976 42.66 25.08 -62.99
CA THR A 976 42.53 26.54 -63.05
C THR A 976 43.08 27.16 -61.76
N ALA A 977 43.75 28.31 -61.85
CA ALA A 977 44.41 28.98 -60.72
C ALA A 977 43.51 29.12 -59.48
N GLY A 978 44.03 28.70 -58.32
CA GLY A 978 43.33 28.74 -57.04
C GLY A 978 42.56 27.47 -56.67
N ASN A 979 42.40 26.51 -57.58
CA ASN A 979 41.91 25.17 -57.24
C ASN A 979 43.07 24.31 -56.71
N SER A 980 42.82 23.47 -55.71
CA SER A 980 43.83 22.58 -55.14
C SER A 980 43.25 21.19 -54.83
N ILE A 981 44.11 20.20 -54.67
CA ILE A 981 43.70 18.83 -54.31
C ILE A 981 43.32 18.82 -52.82
N ASN A 982 42.15 18.25 -52.51
CA ASN A 982 41.66 18.11 -51.15
C ASN A 982 42.15 16.78 -50.55
N MET A 983 43.38 16.78 -50.03
CA MET A 983 43.99 15.59 -49.43
C MET A 983 43.26 15.09 -48.17
N GLU A 984 42.51 15.95 -47.49
CA GLU A 984 41.72 15.56 -46.31
C GLU A 984 40.59 14.60 -46.72
N PHE A 985 39.87 14.92 -47.81
CA PHE A 985 38.88 14.01 -48.37
C PHE A 985 39.52 12.79 -49.03
N ASP A 986 40.68 12.86 -49.69
CA ASP A 986 41.33 11.67 -50.25
C ASP A 986 41.81 10.69 -49.15
N SER A 987 42.29 11.21 -48.02
CA SER A 987 42.87 10.41 -46.91
C SER A 987 41.87 9.72 -45.97
N MET A 988 40.58 10.06 -46.03
CA MET A 988 39.53 9.42 -45.21
C MET A 988 39.26 7.96 -45.67
N GLN A 989 40.12 6.99 -45.32
CA GLN A 989 39.90 5.57 -45.65
C GLN A 989 38.56 5.04 -45.13
N SER A 990 38.03 4.03 -45.85
CA SER A 990 36.70 3.41 -45.75
C SER A 990 36.15 3.19 -44.34
#